data_AF-A0A1R1B5C9-F1
#
_entry.id   AF-A0A1R1B5C9-F1
#
_cell.length_a   1.000
_cell.length_b   1.000
_cell.length_c   1.000
_cell.angle_alpha   90.00
_cell.angle_beta   90.00
_cell.angle_gamma   90.00
#
_symmetry.space_group_name_H-M   'P 1'
#
loop_
_entity.id
_entity.type
_entity.pdbx_description
1 polymer ?
#
loop_
_entity_poly.entity_id
_entity_poly.type
_entity_poly.pdbx_seq_one_letter_code
_entity_poly.pdbx_strand_id
1 'polypeptide(L)'
;MHRPKKTCALIMLSAAMMNHYFFLDVYGASAAGYSVSKSAAAASSLTLDKLGSVTLKQNVRVKLTGVDIFTQPDGNILVYTLRYSNSSSSRVDLIDYFSQVSTPSGTTGKGKEVTSDTVKRTVPVNSSLSVTYYVNVGKSTKVNGIKVSMFGWDFDSANYQKKLGQLTIPAEYSSVVPIGKSRKITMNHLPVTAKADTLQRYTINGKVYIKLGLRLTNGGTKALSDPGYKAYLKSAGGSVFELITDSASTGYRLQPQESSVISYWAEIPSTIKTNGMTLQLAQEDEALKIHLPVQSFKLPAAATDIAVAKGKGAELRMKQQTVTVKAESVKRMKQNGKVYMRVGVHFANGGKKVLSDPGYKVQLKSTGGSAFDLIPEDDTEDSFRIQPGQKRTIYYLAEVPSQLKTDLMTMQFTQEDEALKMTLPVKTFKLPTITADVPAADYAIQNISVNHQTMETQLKHASVFAENDTGKWNLQFRVKNLSEKSLKLPAYELSILTDEGYSIPVNAKAFDKIALKPLEEKLIDLSADVPLHMKQNKLQLQLTEPAVEGKISFPAAHYKIPYAQEGKSHLGVENIIENAHGTFGVKLSSYQRVPQGDVDQIVAQISIRNTKSSTVSLPEFKAAVKAGMRDLSSTAQIVVPNDQTTLAPDETMELYVLANVPYSYQFNQFRVDLQETSGEDVHKFLSLNTNSLNNVMKQVAAGESYLIHTPGKKAEVRERLTTVYQDSSSNLIYTELEMASQETRQSKQAQLVAYYKTPENEFFEAKISQSSDKTSPNGKNLVTVWSKLPQNVVTSELVLYVGEGVANGKMTELGEESTGSINTVGLALSPRVTQPATNLQNVELFPYHLTITRGEGTLSAGKDMLNTVIHYNLSRNGDYEIGSYDHKLIMELIDPTGQSTEKILTLGTDLTIGNNKSYSINLNSNFSKIVSGGAVRINLYDEFQGQRIMLGSQSYPYTYEEDQAKKTDSD
;
A
#
# COMPACT_ATOMS: atom_id res chain seq x y z
N MET A 1 -3.30 54.40 -47.63
CA MET A 1 -3.15 53.15 -48.41
C MET A 1 -3.77 52.02 -47.60
N HIS A 2 -5.06 51.79 -47.79
CA HIS A 2 -5.67 50.86 -48.74
C HIS A 2 -6.17 49.58 -48.04
N ARG A 3 -7.28 49.77 -47.33
CA ARG A 3 -8.51 48.96 -47.47
C ARG A 3 -9.05 49.07 -48.94
N PRO A 4 -10.23 48.54 -49.33
CA PRO A 4 -11.01 47.32 -48.98
C PRO A 4 -11.80 46.72 -50.20
N LYS A 5 -12.87 45.94 -49.91
CA LYS A 5 -14.18 45.75 -50.61
C LYS A 5 -14.38 44.35 -51.25
N LYS A 6 -15.56 43.69 -51.24
CA LYS A 6 -16.98 44.15 -51.30
C LYS A 6 -17.93 43.16 -50.55
N THR A 7 -18.92 43.61 -49.74
CA THR A 7 -20.31 44.10 -50.03
C THR A 7 -21.28 42.93 -50.39
N CYS A 8 -22.52 42.72 -49.92
CA CYS A 8 -23.68 43.51 -49.40
C CYS A 8 -24.47 42.63 -48.39
N ALA A 9 -24.98 43.10 -47.24
CA ALA A 9 -26.05 44.08 -46.95
C ALA A 9 -27.49 43.54 -47.07
N LEU A 10 -28.21 43.44 -45.93
CA LEU A 10 -29.40 44.26 -45.70
C LEU A 10 -29.77 44.33 -44.20
N ILE A 11 -29.97 45.57 -43.76
CA ILE A 11 -30.45 46.01 -42.45
C ILE A 11 -31.97 46.21 -42.57
N MET A 12 -32.75 45.86 -41.54
CA MET A 12 -33.83 46.74 -41.05
C MET A 12 -34.24 46.42 -39.60
N LEU A 13 -34.33 47.51 -38.84
CA LEU A 13 -34.81 47.74 -37.48
C LEU A 13 -36.11 47.02 -37.10
N SER A 14 -36.25 46.60 -35.84
CA SER A 14 -37.07 47.31 -34.84
C SER A 14 -37.01 46.63 -33.47
N ALA A 15 -37.07 47.44 -32.41
CA ALA A 15 -36.91 47.08 -31.01
C ALA A 15 -38.17 46.48 -30.38
N ALA A 16 -38.02 45.56 -29.43
CA ALA A 16 -38.92 45.39 -28.27
C ALA A 16 -38.30 44.44 -27.21
N MET A 17 -38.50 44.79 -25.94
CA MET A 17 -38.06 44.07 -24.74
C MET A 17 -38.72 42.69 -24.57
N MET A 18 -37.97 41.68 -24.10
CA MET A 18 -38.44 40.48 -23.35
C MET A 18 -37.21 39.93 -22.60
N ASN A 19 -37.13 39.89 -21.27
CA ASN A 19 -37.89 39.17 -20.23
C ASN A 19 -37.73 37.63 -20.27
N HIS A 20 -37.38 37.09 -19.10
CA HIS A 20 -36.88 35.75 -18.81
C HIS A 20 -37.72 34.58 -19.32
N TYR A 21 -37.07 33.57 -19.93
CA TYR A 21 -37.46 32.16 -19.83
C TYR A 21 -36.24 31.23 -19.85
N PHE A 22 -36.30 30.25 -18.94
CA PHE A 22 -35.39 29.14 -18.76
C PHE A 22 -35.33 28.23 -20.00
N PHE A 23 -34.12 27.87 -20.43
CA PHE A 23 -33.89 26.77 -21.38
C PHE A 23 -33.66 25.46 -20.63
N LEU A 24 -34.40 24.45 -21.06
CA LEU A 24 -34.16 23.04 -20.80
C LEU A 24 -32.83 22.63 -21.43
N ASP A 25 -32.02 21.88 -20.68
CA ASP A 25 -31.00 21.02 -21.26
C ASP A 25 -31.52 19.58 -21.36
N VAL A 26 -31.29 19.05 -22.56
CA VAL A 26 -31.66 17.74 -23.07
C VAL A 26 -30.66 16.71 -22.58
N TYR A 27 -31.14 15.63 -21.96
CA TYR A 27 -30.45 14.33 -21.97
C TYR A 27 -31.39 13.30 -22.58
N GLY A 28 -31.02 12.85 -23.77
CA GLY A 28 -31.65 11.71 -24.43
C GLY A 28 -31.36 10.41 -23.67
N ALA A 29 -32.41 9.63 -23.45
CA ALA A 29 -32.30 8.21 -23.18
C ALA A 29 -33.38 7.50 -24.01
N SER A 30 -32.92 6.58 -24.86
CA SER A 30 -33.77 5.77 -25.71
C SER A 30 -34.74 4.94 -24.87
N ALA A 31 -36.04 5.22 -24.98
CA ALA A 31 -37.06 4.31 -24.52
C ALA A 31 -37.12 3.13 -25.50
N ALA A 32 -36.56 1.98 -25.07
CA ALA A 32 -36.82 0.71 -25.72
C ALA A 32 -38.34 0.49 -25.79
N GLY A 33 -38.83 0.31 -27.01
CA GLY A 33 -40.24 0.13 -27.30
C GLY A 33 -40.81 -1.07 -26.58
N TYR A 34 -41.70 -0.81 -25.62
CA TYR A 34 -42.76 -1.74 -25.32
C TYR A 34 -43.89 -1.46 -26.31
N SER A 35 -44.08 -2.39 -27.24
CA SER A 35 -45.30 -2.46 -28.05
C SER A 35 -46.49 -2.58 -27.11
N VAL A 36 -47.19 -1.48 -26.87
CA VAL A 36 -48.51 -1.51 -26.26
C VAL A 36 -49.41 -2.17 -27.30
N SER A 37 -49.73 -3.44 -27.07
CA SER A 37 -50.82 -4.11 -27.77
C SER A 37 -52.07 -3.26 -27.57
N LYS A 38 -52.46 -2.57 -28.63
CA LYS A 38 -53.69 -1.79 -28.75
C LYS A 38 -54.86 -2.76 -28.78
N SER A 39 -55.36 -3.16 -27.61
CA SER A 39 -56.66 -3.83 -27.49
C SER A 39 -57.18 -3.76 -26.06
N ALA A 40 -58.07 -2.81 -25.82
CA ALA A 40 -59.29 -3.03 -25.08
C ALA A 40 -60.21 -1.86 -25.42
N ALA A 41 -61.14 -2.10 -26.34
CA ALA A 41 -62.25 -1.20 -26.60
C ALA A 41 -62.88 -0.84 -25.25
N ALA A 42 -63.09 0.46 -25.02
CA ALA A 42 -63.84 0.96 -23.88
C ALA A 42 -65.27 0.42 -23.98
N ALA A 43 -65.56 -0.69 -23.31
CA ALA A 43 -66.92 -1.14 -23.09
C ALA A 43 -67.61 -0.07 -22.24
N SER A 44 -68.46 0.73 -22.87
CA SER A 44 -69.35 1.66 -22.20
C SER A 44 -70.34 0.87 -21.36
N SER A 45 -70.08 0.72 -20.06
CA SER A 45 -71.05 0.12 -19.14
C SER A 45 -72.34 0.95 -19.17
N LEU A 46 -73.48 0.32 -19.50
CA LEU A 46 -74.79 0.96 -19.45
C LEU A 46 -75.04 1.49 -18.03
N THR A 47 -75.33 2.79 -17.88
CA THR A 47 -75.67 3.38 -16.57
C THR A 47 -77.14 3.08 -16.24
N LEU A 48 -77.45 2.91 -14.95
CA LEU A 48 -78.84 2.72 -14.48
C LEU A 48 -79.77 3.88 -14.89
N ASP A 49 -79.21 5.05 -15.22
CA ASP A 49 -79.98 6.18 -15.71
C ASP A 49 -80.72 5.90 -17.03
N LYS A 50 -80.25 4.93 -17.82
CA LYS A 50 -80.94 4.49 -19.04
C LYS A 50 -82.03 3.46 -18.78
N LEU A 51 -82.13 2.93 -17.56
CA LEU A 51 -83.20 2.01 -17.17
C LEU A 51 -84.52 2.79 -17.00
N GLY A 52 -85.61 2.24 -17.54
CA GLY A 52 -86.95 2.81 -17.37
C GLY A 52 -87.38 2.88 -15.90
N SER A 53 -88.44 3.65 -15.63
CA SER A 53 -89.08 3.70 -14.30
C SER A 53 -90.30 2.78 -14.25
N VAL A 54 -90.65 2.29 -13.06
CA VAL A 54 -91.93 1.61 -12.80
C VAL A 54 -92.95 2.65 -12.33
N THR A 55 -94.14 2.65 -12.93
CA THR A 55 -95.27 3.47 -12.47
C THR A 55 -95.92 2.78 -11.27
N LEU A 56 -95.99 3.47 -10.13
CA LEU A 56 -96.60 2.94 -8.91
C LEU A 56 -98.10 3.25 -8.86
N LYS A 57 -98.45 4.51 -9.18
CA LYS A 57 -99.81 5.00 -9.43
C LYS A 57 -99.75 6.18 -10.40
N GLN A 58 -100.89 6.75 -10.77
CA GLN A 58 -100.92 7.93 -11.64
C GLN A 58 -100.00 9.03 -11.08
N ASN A 59 -99.08 9.56 -11.90
CA ASN A 59 -98.11 10.59 -11.55
C ASN A 59 -97.06 10.23 -10.46
N VAL A 60 -96.92 8.95 -10.12
CA VAL A 60 -95.90 8.49 -9.17
C VAL A 60 -95.10 7.36 -9.79
N ARG A 61 -93.78 7.55 -9.88
CA ARG A 61 -92.87 6.59 -10.51
C ARG A 61 -91.68 6.30 -9.62
N VAL A 62 -91.09 5.12 -9.77
CA VAL A 62 -89.87 4.73 -9.08
C VAL A 62 -88.82 4.27 -10.08
N LYS A 63 -87.57 4.69 -9.85
CA LYS A 63 -86.41 4.34 -10.67
C LYS A 63 -85.31 3.74 -9.81
N LEU A 64 -84.65 2.71 -10.32
CA LEU A 64 -83.44 2.15 -9.70
C LEU A 64 -82.26 3.05 -10.05
N THR A 65 -81.60 3.64 -9.05
CA THR A 65 -80.51 4.61 -9.24
C THR A 65 -79.16 4.12 -8.69
N GLY A 66 -79.15 3.05 -7.90
CA GLY A 66 -77.94 2.41 -7.41
C GLY A 66 -78.18 0.94 -7.15
N VAL A 67 -77.19 0.09 -7.42
CA VAL A 67 -77.19 -1.31 -6.99
C VAL A 67 -75.77 -1.85 -6.89
N ASP A 68 -75.45 -2.53 -5.80
CA ASP A 68 -74.18 -3.22 -5.57
C ASP A 68 -74.38 -4.48 -4.70
N ILE A 69 -73.42 -5.41 -4.74
CA ILE A 69 -73.42 -6.61 -3.88
C ILE A 69 -72.16 -6.64 -3.02
N PHE A 70 -72.36 -6.92 -1.74
CA PHE A 70 -71.29 -7.17 -0.78
C PHE A 70 -71.33 -8.60 -0.27
N THR A 71 -70.17 -9.27 -0.22
CA THR A 71 -70.06 -10.65 0.23
C THR A 71 -69.84 -10.69 1.75
N GLN A 72 -70.69 -11.42 2.47
CA GLN A 72 -70.61 -11.58 3.92
C GLN A 72 -70.71 -13.07 4.31
N PRO A 73 -70.22 -13.48 5.49
CA PRO A 73 -70.27 -14.88 5.95
C PRO A 73 -71.68 -15.49 5.93
N ASP A 74 -72.70 -14.73 6.30
CA ASP A 74 -74.11 -15.18 6.42
C ASP A 74 -74.91 -15.07 5.11
N GLY A 75 -74.23 -14.79 3.99
CA GLY A 75 -74.82 -14.62 2.66
C GLY A 75 -74.51 -13.25 2.06
N ASN A 76 -74.55 -13.16 0.72
CA ASN A 76 -74.28 -11.91 0.02
C ASN A 76 -75.45 -10.95 0.21
N ILE A 77 -75.14 -9.70 0.56
CA ILE A 77 -76.12 -8.63 0.70
C ILE A 77 -76.13 -7.81 -0.59
N LEU A 78 -77.30 -7.73 -1.23
CA LEU A 78 -77.57 -6.77 -2.29
C LEU A 78 -78.05 -5.48 -1.65
N VAL A 79 -77.42 -4.36 -2.00
CA VAL A 79 -77.88 -3.02 -1.64
C VAL A 79 -78.31 -2.29 -2.90
N TYR A 80 -79.48 -1.67 -2.87
CA TYR A 80 -80.02 -0.93 -4.01
C TYR A 80 -80.79 0.30 -3.58
N THR A 81 -80.73 1.35 -4.40
CA THR A 81 -81.37 2.63 -4.13
C THR A 81 -82.49 2.87 -5.13
N LEU A 82 -83.69 3.12 -4.61
CA LEU A 82 -84.88 3.49 -5.36
C LEU A 82 -85.13 4.98 -5.21
N ARG A 83 -85.21 5.70 -6.33
CA ARG A 83 -85.64 7.09 -6.40
C ARG A 83 -87.12 7.14 -6.76
N TYR A 84 -87.92 7.54 -5.78
CA TYR A 84 -89.34 7.79 -5.95
C TYR A 84 -89.55 9.22 -6.40
N SER A 85 -90.37 9.43 -7.43
CA SER A 85 -90.72 10.73 -7.99
C SER A 85 -92.23 10.90 -7.95
N ASN A 86 -92.68 11.95 -7.26
CA ASN A 86 -94.09 12.28 -7.09
C ASN A 86 -94.39 13.59 -7.80
N SER A 87 -95.07 13.53 -8.95
CA SER A 87 -95.59 14.69 -9.68
C SER A 87 -97.11 14.81 -9.56
N SER A 88 -97.71 14.18 -8.55
CA SER A 88 -99.12 14.33 -8.22
C SER A 88 -99.35 15.52 -7.30
N SER A 89 -100.61 15.89 -7.06
CA SER A 89 -101.01 16.99 -6.17
C SER A 89 -101.06 16.59 -4.67
N SER A 90 -100.82 15.33 -4.32
CA SER A 90 -100.84 14.85 -2.93
C SER A 90 -99.55 14.13 -2.54
N ARG A 91 -99.26 14.06 -1.24
CA ARG A 91 -98.12 13.28 -0.73
C ARG A 91 -98.31 11.79 -0.99
N VAL A 92 -97.21 11.06 -1.11
CA VAL A 92 -97.22 9.60 -1.29
C VAL A 92 -96.59 8.95 -0.07
N ASP A 93 -97.34 8.08 0.61
CA ASP A 93 -96.81 7.29 1.72
C ASP A 93 -96.08 6.07 1.15
N LEU A 94 -94.81 5.87 1.53
CA LEU A 94 -93.98 4.78 1.00
C LEU A 94 -94.35 3.42 1.60
N ILE A 95 -95.11 3.40 2.70
CA ILE A 95 -95.62 2.16 3.32
C ILE A 95 -96.59 1.39 2.41
N ASP A 96 -97.21 2.09 1.46
CA ASP A 96 -98.13 1.51 0.48
C ASP A 96 -97.41 0.63 -0.56
N TYR A 97 -96.07 0.70 -0.61
CA TYR A 97 -95.25 0.02 -1.60
C TYR A 97 -94.09 -0.71 -0.94
N PHE A 98 -93.72 -1.86 -1.49
CA PHE A 98 -92.50 -2.54 -1.10
C PHE A 98 -91.82 -3.15 -2.31
N SER A 99 -90.52 -3.42 -2.17
CA SER A 99 -89.73 -4.04 -3.22
C SER A 99 -89.36 -5.47 -2.85
N GLN A 100 -89.39 -6.36 -3.84
CA GLN A 100 -88.92 -7.74 -3.70
C GLN A 100 -87.91 -8.03 -4.79
N VAL A 101 -86.78 -8.59 -4.38
CA VAL A 101 -85.66 -8.95 -5.24
C VAL A 101 -85.77 -10.42 -5.59
N SER A 102 -85.49 -10.75 -6.85
CA SER A 102 -85.29 -12.13 -7.31
C SER A 102 -83.98 -12.25 -8.10
N THR A 103 -83.17 -13.23 -7.73
CA THR A 103 -81.90 -13.52 -8.41
C THR A 103 -82.11 -14.49 -9.58
N PRO A 104 -81.19 -14.52 -10.57
CA PRO A 104 -81.19 -15.57 -11.60
C PRO A 104 -81.11 -16.99 -11.05
N SER A 105 -80.55 -17.18 -9.84
CA SER A 105 -80.47 -18.47 -9.15
C SER A 105 -81.77 -18.88 -8.46
N GLY A 106 -82.85 -18.09 -8.56
CA GLY A 106 -84.16 -18.39 -7.97
C GLY A 106 -84.34 -17.92 -6.52
N THR A 107 -83.34 -17.30 -5.90
CA THR A 107 -83.46 -16.76 -4.54
C THR A 107 -84.30 -15.48 -4.57
N THR A 108 -85.30 -15.38 -3.69
CA THR A 108 -86.12 -14.17 -3.57
C THR A 108 -86.13 -13.63 -2.14
N GLY A 109 -86.22 -12.31 -1.98
CA GLY A 109 -86.29 -11.66 -0.67
C GLY A 109 -86.90 -10.26 -0.74
N LYS A 110 -87.62 -9.85 0.30
CA LYS A 110 -88.15 -8.48 0.42
C LYS A 110 -87.02 -7.52 0.82
N GLY A 111 -86.96 -6.36 0.18
CA GLY A 111 -86.04 -5.29 0.54
C GLY A 111 -86.40 -4.67 1.88
N LYS A 112 -85.39 -4.37 2.70
CA LYS A 112 -85.52 -3.65 3.98
C LYS A 112 -84.74 -2.35 3.89
N GLU A 113 -85.27 -1.23 4.41
CA GLU A 113 -84.52 0.03 4.43
C GLU A 113 -83.23 -0.09 5.26
N VAL A 114 -82.16 0.58 4.83
CA VAL A 114 -80.97 0.79 5.67
C VAL A 114 -81.28 1.79 6.79
N THR A 115 -80.57 1.72 7.93
CA THR A 115 -80.91 2.49 9.13
C THR A 115 -81.03 3.98 8.87
N SER A 116 -80.12 4.55 8.07
CA SER A 116 -80.09 5.98 7.70
C SER A 116 -81.31 6.45 6.91
N ASP A 117 -82.05 5.53 6.28
CA ASP A 117 -83.19 5.84 5.41
C ASP A 117 -84.55 5.44 6.03
N THR A 118 -84.58 4.76 7.18
CA THR A 118 -85.82 4.33 7.87
C THR A 118 -86.79 5.48 8.24
N VAL A 119 -86.28 6.71 8.35
CA VAL A 119 -87.07 7.92 8.62
C VAL A 119 -87.78 8.46 7.37
N LYS A 120 -87.41 8.01 6.17
CA LYS A 120 -87.94 8.48 4.88
C LYS A 120 -89.27 7.77 4.57
N ARG A 121 -90.36 8.24 5.18
CA ARG A 121 -91.68 7.58 5.09
C ARG A 121 -92.61 8.10 3.99
N THR A 122 -92.40 9.34 3.53
CA THR A 122 -93.31 10.00 2.58
C THR A 122 -92.52 10.73 1.49
N VAL A 123 -93.10 10.80 0.28
CA VAL A 123 -92.56 11.60 -0.83
C VAL A 123 -93.46 12.84 -1.00
N PRO A 124 -92.94 14.05 -0.70
CA PRO A 124 -93.71 15.29 -0.86
C PRO A 124 -94.20 15.52 -2.29
N VAL A 125 -95.22 16.38 -2.43
CA VAL A 125 -95.76 16.86 -3.71
C VAL A 125 -94.64 17.47 -4.56
N ASN A 126 -94.63 17.19 -5.87
CA ASN A 126 -93.66 17.70 -6.85
C ASN A 126 -92.18 17.51 -6.47
N SER A 127 -91.87 16.42 -5.76
CA SER A 127 -90.53 16.16 -5.26
C SER A 127 -90.04 14.76 -5.63
N SER A 128 -88.79 14.47 -5.29
CA SER A 128 -88.25 13.12 -5.36
C SER A 128 -87.45 12.79 -4.12
N LEU A 129 -87.52 11.54 -3.69
CA LEU A 129 -86.80 11.03 -2.53
C LEU A 129 -86.12 9.71 -2.90
N SER A 130 -84.87 9.54 -2.47
CA SER A 130 -84.14 8.28 -2.66
C SER A 130 -84.07 7.51 -1.35
N VAL A 131 -84.43 6.23 -1.41
CA VAL A 131 -84.41 5.29 -0.28
C VAL A 131 -83.56 4.09 -0.67
N THR A 132 -82.61 3.74 0.18
CA THR A 132 -81.69 2.61 0.01
C THR A 132 -82.20 1.42 0.79
N TYR A 133 -82.28 0.29 0.11
CA TYR A 133 -82.73 -0.99 0.65
C TYR A 133 -81.58 -1.99 0.60
N TYR A 134 -81.63 -2.97 1.50
CA TYR A 134 -80.77 -4.15 1.49
C TYR A 134 -81.61 -5.44 1.51
N VAL A 135 -81.03 -6.52 0.98
CA VAL A 135 -81.63 -7.86 1.00
C VAL A 135 -80.54 -8.93 0.91
N ASN A 136 -80.68 -10.01 1.66
CA ASN A 136 -79.81 -11.18 1.53
C ASN A 136 -80.19 -11.96 0.25
N VAL A 137 -79.25 -12.08 -0.67
CA VAL A 137 -79.41 -12.74 -1.98
C VAL A 137 -78.70 -14.10 -2.02
N GLY A 138 -78.48 -14.71 -0.85
CA GLY A 138 -77.84 -16.01 -0.70
C GLY A 138 -76.42 -16.02 -1.27
N LYS A 139 -76.12 -16.97 -2.15
CA LYS A 139 -74.78 -17.10 -2.78
C LYS A 139 -74.62 -16.30 -4.07
N SER A 140 -75.58 -15.44 -4.44
CA SER A 140 -75.50 -14.66 -5.69
C SER A 140 -74.37 -13.64 -5.63
N THR A 141 -73.38 -13.73 -6.52
CA THR A 141 -72.17 -12.88 -6.51
C THR A 141 -72.18 -11.77 -7.56
N LYS A 142 -73.22 -11.70 -8.41
CA LYS A 142 -73.36 -10.73 -9.50
C LYS A 142 -74.71 -10.03 -9.43
N VAL A 143 -74.71 -8.74 -9.73
CA VAL A 143 -75.92 -7.91 -9.83
C VAL A 143 -76.68 -8.14 -11.14
N ASN A 144 -76.01 -8.64 -12.18
CA ASN A 144 -76.56 -8.77 -13.52
C ASN A 144 -77.71 -9.79 -13.56
N GLY A 145 -78.84 -9.38 -14.16
CA GLY A 145 -80.04 -10.22 -14.25
C GLY A 145 -80.88 -10.27 -12.97
N ILE A 146 -80.44 -9.64 -11.88
CA ILE A 146 -81.29 -9.46 -10.69
C ILE A 146 -82.48 -8.57 -11.05
N LYS A 147 -83.65 -8.97 -10.55
CA LYS A 147 -84.93 -8.32 -10.80
C LYS A 147 -85.44 -7.69 -9.50
N VAL A 148 -85.60 -6.37 -9.49
CA VAL A 148 -86.25 -5.60 -8.41
C VAL A 148 -87.71 -5.37 -8.81
N SER A 149 -88.62 -6.15 -8.24
CA SER A 149 -90.06 -6.03 -8.48
C SER A 149 -90.68 -5.10 -7.44
N MET A 150 -91.57 -4.21 -7.89
CA MET A 150 -92.34 -3.33 -7.02
C MET A 150 -93.74 -3.89 -6.83
N PHE A 151 -94.21 -3.87 -5.59
CA PHE A 151 -95.54 -4.32 -5.19
C PHE A 151 -96.27 -3.23 -4.44
N GLY A 152 -97.59 -3.21 -4.57
CA GLY A 152 -98.50 -2.45 -3.72
C GLY A 152 -99.52 -3.39 -3.08
N TRP A 153 -100.21 -2.91 -2.06
CA TRP A 153 -101.29 -3.66 -1.41
C TRP A 153 -102.54 -3.71 -2.29
N ASP A 154 -103.11 -4.90 -2.45
CA ASP A 154 -104.35 -5.15 -3.18
C ASP A 154 -105.21 -6.11 -2.37
N PHE A 155 -106.13 -5.55 -1.59
CA PHE A 155 -106.92 -6.29 -0.61
C PHE A 155 -107.91 -7.28 -1.25
N ASP A 156 -108.08 -7.22 -2.58
CA ASP A 156 -108.93 -8.13 -3.34
C ASP A 156 -108.18 -9.38 -3.84
N SER A 157 -106.85 -9.44 -3.65
CA SER A 157 -105.99 -10.56 -4.05
C SER A 157 -105.74 -11.55 -2.90
N ALA A 158 -105.57 -12.84 -3.21
CA ALA A 158 -105.41 -13.92 -2.21
C ALA A 158 -104.19 -13.76 -1.28
N ASN A 159 -103.19 -12.98 -1.66
CA ASN A 159 -101.99 -12.69 -0.87
C ASN A 159 -101.85 -11.20 -0.53
N TYR A 160 -102.90 -10.41 -0.75
CA TYR A 160 -102.99 -8.97 -0.56
C TYR A 160 -101.95 -8.14 -1.33
N GLN A 161 -101.34 -8.68 -2.39
CA GLN A 161 -100.19 -8.06 -3.06
C GLN A 161 -100.40 -8.01 -4.57
N LYS A 162 -100.27 -6.81 -5.15
CA LYS A 162 -100.28 -6.58 -6.60
C LYS A 162 -98.92 -6.16 -7.09
N LYS A 163 -98.39 -6.87 -8.08
CA LYS A 163 -97.14 -6.50 -8.76
C LYS A 163 -97.40 -5.28 -9.66
N LEU A 164 -96.73 -4.17 -9.37
CA LEU A 164 -96.86 -2.91 -10.09
C LEU A 164 -95.90 -2.79 -11.27
N GLY A 165 -94.76 -3.47 -11.16
CA GLY A 165 -93.78 -3.54 -12.24
C GLY A 165 -92.46 -4.13 -11.77
N GLN A 166 -91.46 -4.12 -12.65
CA GLN A 166 -90.16 -4.72 -12.36
C GLN A 166 -89.03 -3.99 -13.09
N LEU A 167 -87.91 -3.86 -12.40
CA LEU A 167 -86.64 -3.33 -12.91
C LEU A 167 -85.64 -4.48 -13.00
N THR A 168 -85.19 -4.82 -14.20
CA THR A 168 -84.18 -5.88 -14.41
C THR A 168 -82.83 -5.24 -14.63
N ILE A 169 -81.83 -5.63 -13.85
CA ILE A 169 -80.48 -5.09 -13.97
C ILE A 169 -79.81 -5.62 -15.25
N PRO A 170 -79.34 -4.73 -16.16
CA PRO A 170 -78.75 -5.14 -17.42
C PRO A 170 -77.53 -6.05 -17.28
N ALA A 171 -77.29 -6.90 -18.28
CA ALA A 171 -76.11 -7.77 -18.33
C ALA A 171 -74.79 -6.99 -18.35
N GLU A 172 -74.79 -5.76 -18.87
CA GLU A 172 -73.61 -4.90 -18.99
C GLU A 172 -73.40 -3.94 -17.81
N TYR A 173 -74.30 -3.93 -16.82
CA TYR A 173 -74.17 -3.04 -15.67
C TYR A 173 -73.01 -3.48 -14.75
N SER A 174 -72.21 -2.52 -14.29
CA SER A 174 -71.16 -2.72 -13.29
C SER A 174 -71.09 -1.50 -12.37
N SER A 175 -71.22 -1.73 -11.06
CA SER A 175 -70.95 -0.76 -9.99
C SER A 175 -69.45 -0.52 -9.76
N VAL A 176 -68.61 -1.42 -10.28
CA VAL A 176 -67.15 -1.40 -10.07
C VAL A 176 -66.47 -0.39 -10.99
N VAL A 177 -65.75 0.56 -10.41
CA VAL A 177 -65.01 1.60 -11.13
C VAL A 177 -63.85 0.95 -11.92
N PRO A 178 -63.71 1.21 -13.23
CA PRO A 178 -62.62 0.66 -14.03
C PRO A 178 -61.23 1.11 -13.57
N ILE A 179 -60.21 0.32 -13.93
CA ILE A 179 -58.79 0.60 -13.60
C ILE A 179 -58.41 2.02 -14.06
N GLY A 180 -57.75 2.76 -13.16
CA GLY A 180 -57.24 4.11 -13.44
C GLY A 180 -58.29 5.23 -13.41
N LYS A 181 -59.58 4.92 -13.27
CA LYS A 181 -60.64 5.91 -13.12
C LYS A 181 -60.88 6.24 -11.64
N SER A 182 -61.29 7.48 -11.38
CA SER A 182 -61.71 7.93 -10.04
C SER A 182 -63.23 8.02 -9.96
N ARG A 183 -63.76 8.02 -8.73
CA ARG A 183 -65.18 8.21 -8.45
C ARG A 183 -65.36 9.18 -7.30
N LYS A 184 -66.28 10.13 -7.45
CA LYS A 184 -66.75 10.95 -6.33
C LYS A 184 -67.69 10.12 -5.47
N ILE A 185 -67.35 9.99 -4.19
CA ILE A 185 -68.14 9.34 -3.14
C ILE A 185 -68.37 10.34 -2.02
N THR A 186 -69.30 10.04 -1.11
CA THR A 186 -69.53 10.85 0.08
C THR A 186 -68.95 10.13 1.29
N MET A 187 -68.06 10.78 2.05
CA MET A 187 -67.50 10.25 3.30
C MET A 187 -67.73 11.30 4.40
N ASN A 188 -68.36 10.92 5.51
CA ASN A 188 -68.76 11.86 6.59
C ASN A 188 -69.49 13.12 6.07
N HIS A 189 -70.44 12.93 5.14
CA HIS A 189 -71.18 14.00 4.44
C HIS A 189 -70.33 14.97 3.59
N LEU A 190 -69.05 14.67 3.36
CA LEU A 190 -68.16 15.45 2.51
C LEU A 190 -67.96 14.76 1.15
N PRO A 191 -67.87 15.53 0.05
CA PRO A 191 -67.54 14.98 -1.26
C PRO A 191 -66.04 14.62 -1.32
N VAL A 192 -65.74 13.34 -1.53
CA VAL A 192 -64.37 12.82 -1.64
C VAL A 192 -64.18 12.15 -2.99
N THR A 193 -63.10 12.49 -3.69
CA THR A 193 -62.72 11.76 -4.91
C THR A 193 -61.80 10.60 -4.52
N ALA A 194 -62.26 9.38 -4.75
CA ALA A 194 -61.51 8.16 -4.47
C ALA A 194 -61.00 7.52 -5.77
N LYS A 195 -59.76 7.03 -5.75
CA LYS A 195 -59.12 6.33 -6.87
C LYS A 195 -58.22 5.22 -6.34
N ALA A 196 -58.40 3.99 -6.82
CA ALA A 196 -57.41 2.95 -6.60
C ALA A 196 -56.12 3.29 -7.36
N ASP A 197 -55.02 3.46 -6.64
CA ASP A 197 -53.77 4.03 -7.16
C ASP A 197 -52.77 2.93 -7.53
N THR A 198 -52.39 2.08 -6.57
CA THR A 198 -51.35 1.07 -6.75
C THR A 198 -51.75 -0.28 -6.15
N LEU A 199 -51.29 -1.36 -6.77
CA LEU A 199 -51.32 -2.71 -6.21
C LEU A 199 -49.92 -3.31 -6.29
N GLN A 200 -49.35 -3.70 -5.14
CA GLN A 200 -48.02 -4.26 -5.05
C GLN A 200 -48.06 -5.60 -4.31
N ARG A 201 -47.19 -6.53 -4.72
CA ARG A 201 -47.03 -7.85 -4.10
C ARG A 201 -45.68 -7.95 -3.42
N TYR A 202 -45.68 -8.34 -2.16
CA TYR A 202 -44.50 -8.56 -1.32
C TYR A 202 -44.42 -10.00 -0.84
N THR A 203 -43.20 -10.49 -0.63
CA THR A 203 -42.94 -11.77 0.03
C THR A 203 -42.05 -11.51 1.25
N ILE A 204 -42.64 -11.70 2.43
CA ILE A 204 -42.04 -11.42 3.74
C ILE A 204 -42.14 -12.72 4.54
N ASN A 205 -41.01 -13.24 5.01
CA ASN A 205 -40.94 -14.48 5.80
C ASN A 205 -41.71 -15.67 5.19
N GLY A 206 -41.62 -15.85 3.87
CA GLY A 206 -42.29 -16.92 3.12
C GLY A 206 -43.79 -16.71 2.89
N LYS A 207 -44.41 -15.70 3.50
CA LYS A 207 -45.81 -15.32 3.32
C LYS A 207 -45.94 -14.24 2.24
N VAL A 208 -47.08 -14.22 1.56
CA VAL A 208 -47.36 -13.25 0.48
C VAL A 208 -48.29 -12.18 1.01
N TYR A 209 -47.88 -10.92 0.84
CA TYR A 209 -48.65 -9.75 1.24
C TYR A 209 -48.98 -8.89 0.02
N ILE A 210 -50.15 -8.28 0.03
CA ILE A 210 -50.55 -7.28 -0.95
C ILE A 210 -50.59 -5.91 -0.28
N LYS A 211 -49.89 -4.93 -0.86
CA LYS A 211 -50.05 -3.52 -0.52
C LYS A 211 -50.93 -2.84 -1.56
N LEU A 212 -51.99 -2.20 -1.11
CA LEU A 212 -52.94 -1.47 -1.93
C LEU A 212 -52.91 0.01 -1.55
N GLY A 213 -52.76 0.89 -2.54
CA GLY A 213 -52.88 2.34 -2.34
C GLY A 213 -54.24 2.86 -2.79
N LEU A 214 -54.99 3.51 -1.90
CA LEU A 214 -56.21 4.23 -2.21
C LEU A 214 -55.96 5.74 -2.10
N ARG A 215 -56.01 6.43 -3.23
CA ARG A 215 -55.90 7.89 -3.26
C ARG A 215 -57.24 8.53 -2.92
N LEU A 216 -57.25 9.36 -1.88
CA LEU A 216 -58.41 10.16 -1.46
C LEU A 216 -58.07 11.63 -1.63
N THR A 217 -58.96 12.37 -2.29
CA THR A 217 -58.88 13.83 -2.42
C THR A 217 -60.11 14.46 -1.78
N ASN A 218 -59.89 15.30 -0.77
CA ASN A 218 -60.96 16.00 -0.07
C ASN A 218 -61.48 17.17 -0.92
N GLY A 219 -62.66 16.99 -1.54
CA GLY A 219 -63.32 18.03 -2.31
C GLY A 219 -64.24 18.95 -1.50
N GLY A 220 -64.35 18.72 -0.18
CA GLY A 220 -65.18 19.50 0.73
C GLY A 220 -64.48 20.76 1.26
N THR A 221 -65.19 21.50 2.10
CA THR A 221 -64.71 22.72 2.77
C THR A 221 -64.26 22.49 4.22
N LYS A 222 -64.42 21.27 4.75
CA LYS A 222 -63.99 20.86 6.09
C LYS A 222 -62.94 19.77 6.00
N ALA A 223 -62.12 19.61 7.04
CA ALA A 223 -61.16 18.52 7.13
C ALA A 223 -61.89 17.16 7.16
N LEU A 224 -61.43 16.21 6.35
CA LEU A 224 -61.90 14.82 6.34
C LEU A 224 -61.05 14.03 7.34
N SER A 225 -61.68 13.53 8.39
CA SER A 225 -61.09 12.50 9.27
C SER A 225 -61.52 11.11 8.80
N ASP A 226 -60.71 10.10 9.10
CA ASP A 226 -61.01 8.69 8.83
C ASP A 226 -62.41 8.29 9.34
N PRO A 227 -63.36 7.90 8.46
CA PRO A 227 -64.71 7.53 8.84
C PRO A 227 -64.83 6.09 9.34
N GLY A 228 -63.73 5.33 9.46
CA GLY A 228 -63.76 3.93 9.90
C GLY A 228 -64.28 2.96 8.83
N TYR A 229 -64.10 3.29 7.55
CA TYR A 229 -64.48 2.40 6.46
C TYR A 229 -63.58 1.17 6.43
N LYS A 230 -64.19 -0.01 6.28
CA LYS A 230 -63.45 -1.25 6.07
C LYS A 230 -63.15 -1.44 4.59
N ALA A 231 -61.93 -1.88 4.29
CA ALA A 231 -61.49 -2.19 2.96
C ALA A 231 -61.30 -3.70 2.81
N TYR A 232 -61.73 -4.24 1.67
CA TYR A 232 -61.60 -5.66 1.36
C TYR A 232 -61.00 -5.86 -0.03
N LEU A 233 -60.08 -6.81 -0.13
CA LEU A 233 -59.50 -7.27 -1.38
C LEU A 233 -60.21 -8.54 -1.83
N LYS A 234 -60.90 -8.48 -2.97
CA LYS A 234 -61.58 -9.64 -3.56
C LYS A 234 -60.80 -10.16 -4.77
N SER A 235 -60.45 -11.44 -4.74
CA SER A 235 -59.76 -12.12 -5.84
C SER A 235 -60.70 -12.40 -7.01
N ALA A 236 -60.15 -12.62 -8.21
CA ALA A 236 -60.95 -13.04 -9.37
C ALA A 236 -61.67 -14.38 -9.14
N GLY A 237 -61.13 -15.23 -8.27
CA GLY A 237 -61.75 -16.51 -7.85
C GLY A 237 -62.84 -16.35 -6.78
N GLY A 238 -63.06 -15.14 -6.26
CA GLY A 238 -64.13 -14.84 -5.29
C GLY A 238 -63.72 -14.83 -3.82
N SER A 239 -62.48 -15.20 -3.48
CA SER A 239 -61.95 -15.09 -2.11
C SER A 239 -61.87 -13.63 -1.68
N VAL A 240 -62.18 -13.34 -0.42
CA VAL A 240 -62.17 -11.99 0.14
C VAL A 240 -61.19 -11.93 1.31
N PHE A 241 -60.34 -10.91 1.32
CA PHE A 241 -59.35 -10.66 2.38
C PHE A 241 -59.59 -9.26 2.95
N GLU A 242 -59.69 -9.14 4.26
CA GLU A 242 -59.76 -7.84 4.92
C GLU A 242 -58.42 -7.13 4.80
N LEU A 243 -58.47 -5.83 4.53
CA LEU A 243 -57.31 -4.97 4.37
C LEU A 243 -57.10 -4.11 5.63
N ILE A 244 -55.89 -4.11 6.16
CA ILE A 244 -55.50 -3.36 7.35
C ILE A 244 -54.61 -2.18 6.94
N THR A 245 -54.82 -0.99 7.52
CA THR A 245 -53.96 0.17 7.25
C THR A 245 -52.59 0.02 7.89
N ASP A 246 -51.54 0.52 7.25
CA ASP A 246 -50.23 0.67 7.90
C ASP A 246 -50.22 1.84 8.91
N SER A 247 -49.22 1.88 9.78
CA SER A 247 -49.12 2.93 10.82
C SER A 247 -49.10 4.33 10.22
N ALA A 248 -48.52 4.50 9.02
CA ALA A 248 -48.47 5.79 8.33
C ALA A 248 -49.82 6.25 7.79
N SER A 249 -50.77 5.33 7.58
CA SER A 249 -52.09 5.61 6.99
C SER A 249 -53.23 5.53 8.01
N THR A 250 -52.95 5.14 9.26
CA THR A 250 -53.96 4.98 10.30
C THR A 250 -54.41 6.34 10.84
N GLY A 251 -55.73 6.56 10.97
CA GLY A 251 -56.29 7.78 11.57
C GLY A 251 -56.05 9.05 10.73
N TYR A 252 -55.98 8.91 9.41
CA TYR A 252 -55.66 10.02 8.50
C TYR A 252 -56.61 11.21 8.64
N ARG A 253 -56.06 12.42 8.42
CA ARG A 253 -56.82 13.69 8.38
C ARG A 253 -56.38 14.53 7.18
N LEU A 254 -57.30 14.77 6.25
CA LEU A 254 -57.04 15.52 5.01
C LEU A 254 -57.70 16.90 5.07
N GLN A 255 -56.91 17.96 4.90
CA GLN A 255 -57.41 19.34 4.77
C GLN A 255 -58.24 19.52 3.48
N PRO A 256 -59.05 20.58 3.37
CA PRO A 256 -59.72 20.93 2.12
C PRO A 256 -58.74 20.97 0.94
N GLN A 257 -59.11 20.33 -0.18
CA GLN A 257 -58.30 20.17 -1.40
C GLN A 257 -57.04 19.30 -1.27
N GLU A 258 -56.73 18.78 -0.08
CA GLU A 258 -55.60 17.87 0.11
C GLU A 258 -55.86 16.50 -0.53
N SER A 259 -54.80 15.89 -1.05
CA SER A 259 -54.81 14.54 -1.58
C SER A 259 -53.75 13.69 -0.89
N SER A 260 -54.14 12.52 -0.40
CA SER A 260 -53.21 11.54 0.17
C SER A 260 -53.50 10.13 -0.34
N VAL A 261 -52.52 9.25 -0.23
CA VAL A 261 -52.64 7.82 -0.56
C VAL A 261 -52.67 7.04 0.75
N ILE A 262 -53.80 6.42 1.03
CA ILE A 262 -53.99 5.52 2.18
C ILE A 262 -53.53 4.14 1.76
N SER A 263 -52.54 3.60 2.47
CA SER A 263 -51.96 2.28 2.20
C SER A 263 -52.61 1.21 3.06
N TYR A 264 -53.01 0.14 2.39
CA TYR A 264 -53.72 -1.00 2.94
C TYR A 264 -52.93 -2.28 2.69
N TRP A 265 -52.97 -3.23 3.61
CA TRP A 265 -52.21 -4.48 3.57
C TRP A 265 -53.11 -5.70 3.84
N ALA A 266 -52.85 -6.80 3.13
CA ALA A 266 -53.48 -8.10 3.41
C ALA A 266 -52.50 -9.25 3.15
N GLU A 267 -52.50 -10.24 4.04
CA GLU A 267 -51.87 -11.54 3.79
C GLU A 267 -52.76 -12.34 2.83
N ILE A 268 -52.18 -12.87 1.75
CA ILE A 268 -52.88 -13.75 0.82
C ILE A 268 -52.11 -15.06 0.64
N PRO A 269 -52.80 -16.19 0.40
CA PRO A 269 -52.13 -17.43 0.01
C PRO A 269 -51.31 -17.23 -1.28
N SER A 270 -50.13 -17.86 -1.34
CA SER A 270 -49.21 -17.75 -2.48
C SER A 270 -49.80 -18.25 -3.81
N THR A 271 -50.82 -19.12 -3.76
CA THR A 271 -51.55 -19.69 -4.90
C THR A 271 -52.55 -18.72 -5.54
N ILE A 272 -52.91 -17.62 -4.87
CA ILE A 272 -53.90 -16.66 -5.38
C ILE A 272 -53.28 -15.79 -6.47
N LYS A 273 -53.90 -15.79 -7.66
CA LYS A 273 -53.55 -14.90 -8.78
C LYS A 273 -53.98 -13.46 -8.46
N THR A 274 -53.12 -12.49 -8.77
CA THR A 274 -53.37 -11.06 -8.52
C THR A 274 -54.07 -10.34 -9.67
N ASN A 275 -54.19 -10.98 -10.83
CA ASN A 275 -54.88 -10.41 -11.99
C ASN A 275 -56.40 -10.40 -11.76
N GLY A 276 -57.03 -9.26 -12.02
CA GLY A 276 -58.49 -9.11 -11.92
C GLY A 276 -59.03 -8.95 -10.50
N MET A 277 -58.19 -8.59 -9.53
CA MET A 277 -58.63 -8.27 -8.17
C MET A 277 -59.47 -6.98 -8.14
N THR A 278 -60.35 -6.89 -7.15
CA THR A 278 -61.17 -5.71 -6.89
C THR A 278 -61.05 -5.26 -5.43
N LEU A 279 -60.89 -3.96 -5.21
CA LEU A 279 -61.06 -3.33 -3.91
C LEU A 279 -62.55 -3.10 -3.66
N GLN A 280 -63.04 -3.44 -2.48
CA GLN A 280 -64.39 -3.13 -2.01
C GLN A 280 -64.30 -2.32 -0.72
N LEU A 281 -64.85 -1.10 -0.73
CA LEU A 281 -65.02 -0.29 0.47
C LEU A 281 -66.39 -0.54 1.05
N ALA A 282 -66.47 -0.76 2.36
CA ALA A 282 -67.72 -0.97 3.06
C ALA A 282 -67.79 -0.12 4.34
N GLN A 283 -69.00 0.33 4.65
CA GLN A 283 -69.32 1.02 5.89
C GLN A 283 -70.21 0.10 6.73
N GLU A 284 -69.91 -0.03 8.02
CA GLU A 284 -70.79 -0.75 8.93
C GLU A 284 -72.05 0.08 9.22
N ASP A 285 -73.21 -0.55 9.12
CA ASP A 285 -74.44 -0.05 9.71
C ASP A 285 -74.51 -0.57 11.15
N GLU A 286 -74.20 0.29 12.12
CA GLU A 286 -74.04 -0.13 13.52
C GLU A 286 -75.31 -0.73 14.14
N ALA A 287 -76.49 -0.32 13.68
CA ALA A 287 -77.77 -0.81 14.20
C ALA A 287 -78.13 -2.17 13.59
N LEU A 288 -77.83 -2.36 12.30
CA LEU A 288 -78.11 -3.62 11.60
C LEU A 288 -76.98 -4.65 11.71
N LYS A 289 -75.78 -4.26 12.17
CA LYS A 289 -74.57 -5.08 12.23
C LYS A 289 -74.22 -5.73 10.89
N ILE A 290 -74.47 -5.02 9.79
CA ILE A 290 -74.12 -5.43 8.42
C ILE A 290 -73.16 -4.42 7.78
N HIS A 291 -72.31 -4.91 6.89
CA HIS A 291 -71.42 -4.07 6.09
C HIS A 291 -72.09 -3.70 4.75
N LEU A 292 -72.35 -2.40 4.57
CA LEU A 292 -72.94 -1.84 3.36
C LEU A 292 -71.83 -1.46 2.37
N PRO A 293 -71.89 -1.90 1.09
CA PRO A 293 -70.91 -1.51 0.08
C PRO A 293 -71.01 -0.01 -0.21
N VAL A 294 -69.89 0.69 -0.12
CA VAL A 294 -69.78 2.11 -0.48
C VAL A 294 -69.37 2.26 -1.94
N GLN A 295 -68.26 1.61 -2.32
CA GLN A 295 -67.74 1.66 -3.68
C GLN A 295 -66.73 0.54 -3.92
N SER A 296 -66.78 -0.03 -5.13
CA SER A 296 -65.80 -1.02 -5.60
C SER A 296 -64.91 -0.46 -6.73
N PHE A 297 -63.63 -0.87 -6.79
CA PHE A 297 -62.65 -0.48 -7.81
C PHE A 297 -61.95 -1.71 -8.39
N LYS A 298 -61.84 -1.80 -9.72
CA LYS A 298 -60.95 -2.77 -10.37
C LYS A 298 -59.51 -2.36 -10.15
N LEU A 299 -58.67 -3.32 -9.76
CA LEU A 299 -57.27 -3.08 -9.48
C LEU A 299 -56.39 -3.45 -10.69
N PRO A 300 -55.27 -2.75 -10.90
CA PRO A 300 -54.26 -3.20 -11.85
C PRO A 300 -53.66 -4.54 -11.40
N ALA A 301 -52.95 -5.23 -12.30
CA ALA A 301 -52.14 -6.38 -11.89
C ALA A 301 -51.11 -5.94 -10.83
N ALA A 302 -50.90 -6.78 -9.83
CA ALA A 302 -49.97 -6.44 -8.76
C ALA A 302 -48.53 -6.36 -9.30
N ALA A 303 -47.91 -5.19 -9.16
CA ALA A 303 -46.50 -5.02 -9.45
C ALA A 303 -45.66 -5.72 -8.37
N THR A 304 -44.58 -6.37 -8.77
CA THR A 304 -43.55 -6.83 -7.81
C THR A 304 -42.70 -5.64 -7.40
N ASP A 305 -42.18 -5.64 -6.16
CA ASP A 305 -41.15 -4.66 -5.78
C ASP A 305 -39.96 -4.76 -6.73
N ILE A 306 -39.68 -3.68 -7.47
CA ILE A 306 -38.58 -3.64 -8.43
C ILE A 306 -37.35 -3.12 -7.69
N ALA A 307 -36.40 -4.03 -7.43
CA ALA A 307 -35.13 -3.66 -6.85
C ALA A 307 -34.38 -2.66 -7.75
N VAL A 308 -33.81 -1.61 -7.12
CA VAL A 308 -32.97 -0.61 -7.79
C VAL A 308 -31.83 -1.33 -8.50
N ALA A 309 -31.62 -1.00 -9.78
CA ALA A 309 -30.60 -1.64 -10.59
C ALA A 309 -29.19 -1.44 -10.01
N LYS A 310 -28.31 -2.40 -10.27
CA LYS A 310 -26.92 -2.39 -9.82
C LYS A 310 -26.25 -1.04 -10.14
N GLY A 311 -25.63 -0.44 -9.12
CA GLY A 311 -24.88 0.82 -9.24
C GLY A 311 -25.73 2.09 -9.38
N LYS A 312 -27.07 1.99 -9.36
CA LYS A 312 -27.95 3.16 -9.34
C LYS A 312 -28.33 3.53 -7.90
N GLY A 313 -28.46 4.84 -7.66
CA GLY A 313 -28.98 5.36 -6.40
C GLY A 313 -30.50 5.51 -6.44
N ALA A 314 -31.12 5.58 -5.27
CA ALA A 314 -32.52 5.95 -5.11
C ALA A 314 -32.69 6.89 -3.92
N GLU A 315 -33.64 7.80 -4.02
CA GLU A 315 -34.02 8.68 -2.92
C GLU A 315 -34.83 7.92 -1.87
N LEU A 316 -34.47 8.13 -0.62
CA LEU A 316 -35.13 7.60 0.57
C LEU A 316 -35.44 8.75 1.52
N ARG A 317 -36.61 8.69 2.18
CA ARG A 317 -36.98 9.66 3.22
C ARG A 317 -36.56 9.15 4.59
N MET A 318 -35.47 9.67 5.14
CA MET A 318 -34.98 9.34 6.48
C MET A 318 -35.26 10.51 7.42
N LYS A 319 -36.07 10.29 8.47
CA LYS A 319 -36.51 11.34 9.43
C LYS A 319 -36.96 12.65 8.75
N GLN A 320 -37.84 12.54 7.75
CA GLN A 320 -38.37 13.63 6.93
C GLN A 320 -37.37 14.33 5.98
N GLN A 321 -36.15 13.81 5.83
CA GLN A 321 -35.13 14.33 4.91
C GLN A 321 -34.95 13.40 3.71
N THR A 322 -34.69 13.98 2.54
CA THR A 322 -34.37 13.19 1.33
C THR A 322 -32.88 12.86 1.30
N VAL A 323 -32.56 11.58 1.31
CA VAL A 323 -31.20 11.04 1.25
C VAL A 323 -31.10 10.16 0.01
N THR A 324 -30.12 10.40 -0.85
CA THR A 324 -29.84 9.48 -1.96
C THR A 324 -28.97 8.36 -1.44
N VAL A 325 -29.42 7.12 -1.64
CA VAL A 325 -28.72 5.92 -1.20
C VAL A 325 -28.39 5.01 -2.36
N LYS A 326 -27.21 4.40 -2.35
CA LYS A 326 -26.73 3.47 -3.36
C LYS A 326 -25.95 2.33 -2.70
N ALA A 327 -26.22 1.08 -3.11
CA ALA A 327 -25.31 -0.03 -2.85
C ALA A 327 -24.07 0.12 -3.75
N GLU A 328 -22.95 0.53 -3.18
CA GLU A 328 -21.75 0.94 -3.89
C GLU A 328 -20.79 -0.23 -4.13
N SER A 329 -20.57 -1.05 -3.11
CA SER A 329 -19.63 -2.17 -3.18
C SER A 329 -20.11 -3.36 -2.36
N VAL A 330 -19.62 -4.56 -2.72
CA VAL A 330 -19.78 -5.76 -1.92
C VAL A 330 -18.51 -6.61 -2.00
N LYS A 331 -17.98 -6.97 -0.82
CA LYS A 331 -16.85 -7.89 -0.64
C LYS A 331 -17.33 -9.15 0.12
N ARG A 332 -16.68 -10.28 -0.16
CA ARG A 332 -16.91 -11.56 0.51
C ARG A 332 -15.61 -12.08 1.08
N MET A 333 -15.61 -12.46 2.36
CA MET A 333 -14.48 -13.09 3.04
C MET A 333 -14.92 -14.41 3.66
N LYS A 334 -14.03 -15.41 3.66
CA LYS A 334 -14.22 -16.67 4.38
C LYS A 334 -13.16 -16.76 5.47
N GLN A 335 -13.58 -16.88 6.72
CA GLN A 335 -12.69 -16.95 7.88
C GLN A 335 -13.30 -17.94 8.90
N ASN A 336 -12.49 -18.85 9.45
CA ASN A 336 -12.92 -19.83 10.45
C ASN A 336 -14.18 -20.63 10.06
N GLY A 337 -14.31 -21.01 8.78
CA GLY A 337 -15.46 -21.76 8.27
C GLY A 337 -16.75 -20.95 8.06
N LYS A 338 -16.77 -19.68 8.49
CA LYS A 338 -17.87 -18.73 8.31
C LYS A 338 -17.64 -17.85 7.07
N VAL A 339 -18.72 -17.32 6.50
CA VAL A 339 -18.66 -16.38 5.37
C VAL A 339 -19.20 -15.04 5.81
N TYR A 340 -18.43 -13.99 5.56
CA TYR A 340 -18.78 -12.62 5.91
C TYR A 340 -18.96 -11.79 4.64
N MET A 341 -20.07 -11.05 4.59
CA MET A 341 -20.43 -10.16 3.50
C MET A 341 -20.31 -8.72 3.98
N ARG A 342 -19.42 -7.96 3.35
CA ARG A 342 -19.23 -6.54 3.62
C ARG A 342 -19.85 -5.71 2.50
N VAL A 343 -20.83 -4.88 2.81
CA VAL A 343 -21.58 -4.06 1.85
C VAL A 343 -21.31 -2.58 2.10
N GLY A 344 -20.74 -1.89 1.11
CA GLY A 344 -20.56 -0.43 1.15
C GLY A 344 -21.83 0.27 0.68
N VAL A 345 -22.42 1.08 1.57
CA VAL A 345 -23.64 1.84 1.32
C VAL A 345 -23.30 3.31 1.25
N HIS A 346 -23.47 3.89 0.06
CA HIS A 346 -23.21 5.31 -0.18
C HIS A 346 -24.45 6.13 0.14
N PHE A 347 -24.29 7.15 0.99
CA PHE A 347 -25.30 8.12 1.37
C PHE A 347 -24.89 9.52 0.90
N ALA A 348 -25.82 10.22 0.24
CA ALA A 348 -25.68 11.64 -0.09
C ALA A 348 -26.82 12.43 0.54
N ASN A 349 -26.49 13.31 1.49
CA ASN A 349 -27.48 14.11 2.21
C ASN A 349 -27.82 15.38 1.42
N GLY A 350 -28.94 15.34 0.68
CA GLY A 350 -29.49 16.52 0.00
C GLY A 350 -30.37 17.41 0.89
N GLY A 351 -30.54 17.04 2.16
CA GLY A 351 -31.34 17.77 3.14
C GLY A 351 -30.64 18.99 3.73
N LYS A 352 -31.37 19.73 4.58
CA LYS A 352 -30.87 20.92 5.29
C LYS A 352 -30.40 20.64 6.72
N LYS A 353 -30.58 19.42 7.24
CA LYS A 353 -30.16 19.04 8.60
C LYS A 353 -29.12 17.92 8.53
N VAL A 354 -28.39 17.73 9.62
CA VAL A 354 -27.48 16.59 9.80
C VAL A 354 -28.32 15.30 9.79
N LEU A 355 -27.90 14.30 9.02
CA LEU A 355 -28.38 12.93 9.17
C LEU A 355 -27.55 12.30 10.28
N SER A 356 -28.15 11.71 11.32
CA SER A 356 -27.42 11.10 12.46
C SER A 356 -27.88 9.70 12.83
N ASP A 357 -29.03 9.27 12.31
CA ASP A 357 -29.50 7.88 12.37
C ASP A 357 -30.52 7.68 11.23
N PRO A 358 -30.34 6.68 10.36
CA PRO A 358 -31.22 6.43 9.23
C PRO A 358 -32.65 6.02 9.63
N GLY A 359 -32.87 5.53 10.86
CA GLY A 359 -34.19 5.08 11.34
C GLY A 359 -34.70 3.81 10.64
N TYR A 360 -33.82 3.15 9.88
CA TYR A 360 -34.12 1.95 9.10
C TYR A 360 -33.12 0.85 9.44
N LYS A 361 -33.60 -0.39 9.50
CA LYS A 361 -32.74 -1.56 9.54
C LYS A 361 -32.30 -1.91 8.11
N VAL A 362 -31.08 -2.40 7.95
CA VAL A 362 -30.55 -2.83 6.66
C VAL A 362 -30.37 -4.34 6.72
N GLN A 363 -30.84 -5.05 5.70
CA GLN A 363 -30.77 -6.50 5.62
C GLN A 363 -30.20 -6.97 4.28
N LEU A 364 -29.42 -8.04 4.32
CA LEU A 364 -28.97 -8.79 3.17
C LEU A 364 -29.95 -9.94 2.92
N LYS A 365 -30.61 -9.95 1.76
CA LYS A 365 -31.62 -10.95 1.41
C LYS A 365 -31.14 -11.87 0.29
N SER A 366 -31.27 -13.17 0.52
CA SER A 366 -30.99 -14.21 -0.48
C SER A 366 -32.15 -14.41 -1.46
N THR A 367 -31.89 -15.05 -2.60
CA THR A 367 -32.92 -15.44 -3.56
C THR A 367 -33.94 -16.43 -2.98
N GLY A 368 -33.53 -17.23 -1.99
CA GLY A 368 -34.39 -18.16 -1.25
C GLY A 368 -35.25 -17.51 -0.17
N GLY A 369 -35.10 -16.21 0.08
CA GLY A 369 -35.92 -15.45 1.01
C GLY A 369 -35.34 -15.30 2.43
N SER A 370 -34.24 -15.97 2.77
CA SER A 370 -33.51 -15.74 4.03
C SER A 370 -32.95 -14.31 4.08
N ALA A 371 -33.06 -13.67 5.24
CA ALA A 371 -32.57 -12.32 5.51
C ALA A 371 -31.52 -12.36 6.63
N PHE A 372 -30.47 -11.56 6.49
CA PHE A 372 -29.37 -11.42 7.45
C PHE A 372 -29.21 -9.93 7.77
N ASP A 373 -29.19 -9.57 9.05
CA ASP A 373 -29.03 -8.17 9.43
C ASP A 373 -27.64 -7.67 9.04
N LEU A 374 -27.61 -6.49 8.39
CA LEU A 374 -26.40 -5.77 8.04
C LEU A 374 -26.13 -4.77 9.16
N ILE A 375 -25.04 -5.00 9.90
CA ILE A 375 -24.61 -4.20 11.05
C ILE A 375 -23.48 -3.26 10.61
N PRO A 376 -23.52 -1.96 10.90
CA PRO A 376 -22.43 -1.06 10.53
C PRO A 376 -21.11 -1.44 11.23
N GLU A 377 -19.99 -1.39 10.50
CA GLU A 377 -18.65 -1.72 11.06
C GLU A 377 -18.21 -0.73 12.13
N ASP A 378 -18.63 0.52 11.98
CA ASP A 378 -18.49 1.58 12.98
C ASP A 378 -19.90 2.04 13.36
N ASP A 379 -20.30 1.75 14.60
CA ASP A 379 -21.62 2.09 15.16
C ASP A 379 -21.53 3.24 16.18
N THR A 380 -20.50 4.07 16.07
CA THR A 380 -20.42 5.30 16.87
C THR A 380 -21.44 6.32 16.36
N GLU A 381 -22.03 7.14 17.24
CA GLU A 381 -22.98 8.19 16.81
C GLU A 381 -22.37 9.12 15.73
N ASP A 382 -21.05 9.32 15.72
CA ASP A 382 -20.33 10.12 14.73
C ASP A 382 -20.20 9.45 13.34
N SER A 383 -20.25 8.13 13.26
CA SER A 383 -20.19 7.37 12.00
C SER A 383 -21.37 7.69 11.07
N PHE A 384 -22.53 8.01 11.65
CA PHE A 384 -23.76 8.32 10.93
C PHE A 384 -24.01 9.81 10.73
N ARG A 385 -23.20 10.71 11.32
CA ARG A 385 -23.32 12.17 11.14
C ARG A 385 -22.87 12.60 9.74
N ILE A 386 -23.83 12.78 8.83
CA ILE A 386 -23.59 13.28 7.47
C ILE A 386 -24.18 14.69 7.35
N GLN A 387 -23.31 15.67 7.16
CA GLN A 387 -23.69 17.09 7.04
C GLN A 387 -24.50 17.36 5.76
N PRO A 388 -25.32 18.43 5.72
CA PRO A 388 -25.94 18.90 4.49
C PRO A 388 -24.95 19.03 3.32
N GLY A 389 -25.26 18.44 2.17
CA GLY A 389 -24.39 18.44 0.98
C GLY A 389 -23.22 17.44 1.01
N GLN A 390 -22.96 16.81 2.15
CA GLN A 390 -21.89 15.82 2.28
C GLN A 390 -22.33 14.46 1.70
N LYS A 391 -21.35 13.72 1.20
CA LYS A 391 -21.46 12.34 0.77
C LYS A 391 -20.58 11.46 1.65
N ARG A 392 -21.04 10.29 2.05
CA ARG A 392 -20.29 9.34 2.87
C ARG A 392 -20.68 7.91 2.52
N THR A 393 -19.70 7.02 2.51
CA THR A 393 -19.94 5.58 2.38
C THR A 393 -19.75 4.92 3.74
N ILE A 394 -20.76 4.16 4.17
CA ILE A 394 -20.77 3.40 5.42
C ILE A 394 -20.71 1.92 5.05
N TYR A 395 -19.82 1.17 5.68
CA TYR A 395 -19.68 -0.26 5.46
C TYR A 395 -20.49 -1.04 6.49
N TYR A 396 -21.26 -2.00 6.01
CA TYR A 396 -22.07 -2.90 6.83
C TYR A 396 -21.60 -4.33 6.66
N LEU A 397 -21.69 -5.11 7.74
CA LEU A 397 -21.26 -6.50 7.83
C LEU A 397 -22.45 -7.42 8.11
N ALA A 398 -22.47 -8.58 7.44
CA ALA A 398 -23.39 -9.67 7.76
C ALA A 398 -22.64 -11.02 7.73
N GLU A 399 -22.91 -11.88 8.70
CA GLU A 399 -22.51 -13.30 8.67
C GLU A 399 -23.55 -14.09 7.86
N VAL A 400 -23.10 -14.88 6.88
CA VAL A 400 -23.95 -15.74 6.07
C VAL A 400 -23.46 -17.20 6.10
N PRO A 401 -24.38 -18.18 6.03
CA PRO A 401 -24.00 -19.59 5.94
C PRO A 401 -23.13 -19.88 4.71
N SER A 402 -22.08 -20.71 4.88
CA SER A 402 -21.08 -20.97 3.84
C SER A 402 -21.61 -21.70 2.59
N GLN A 403 -22.73 -22.41 2.70
CA GLN A 403 -23.39 -23.12 1.61
C GLN A 403 -24.33 -22.23 0.78
N LEU A 404 -24.59 -21.01 1.22
CA LEU A 404 -25.55 -20.11 0.60
C LEU A 404 -24.96 -19.48 -0.66
N LYS A 405 -25.70 -19.53 -1.78
CA LYS A 405 -25.32 -18.78 -2.99
C LYS A 405 -25.43 -17.28 -2.71
N THR A 406 -24.28 -16.60 -2.75
CA THR A 406 -24.18 -15.14 -2.50
C THR A 406 -24.39 -14.31 -3.76
N ASP A 407 -24.24 -14.94 -4.93
CA ASP A 407 -24.47 -14.30 -6.22
C ASP A 407 -25.99 -14.11 -6.36
N LEU A 408 -26.44 -12.87 -6.59
CA LEU A 408 -27.85 -12.44 -6.64
C LEU A 408 -28.50 -12.04 -5.30
N MET A 409 -27.74 -11.90 -4.22
CA MET A 409 -28.27 -11.27 -3.00
C MET A 409 -28.64 -9.79 -3.25
N THR A 410 -29.62 -9.30 -2.49
CA THR A 410 -30.06 -7.90 -2.52
C THR A 410 -29.93 -7.26 -1.15
N MET A 411 -29.60 -5.98 -1.11
CA MET A 411 -29.66 -5.18 0.12
C MET A 411 -31.05 -4.56 0.24
N GLN A 412 -31.68 -4.63 1.41
CA GLN A 412 -33.02 -4.12 1.65
C GLN A 412 -33.04 -3.25 2.90
N PHE A 413 -33.56 -2.03 2.77
CA PHE A 413 -33.95 -1.20 3.91
C PHE A 413 -35.33 -1.64 4.40
N THR A 414 -35.48 -1.76 5.71
CA THR A 414 -36.71 -2.19 6.35
C THR A 414 -37.07 -1.28 7.52
N GLN A 415 -38.36 -1.23 7.86
CA GLN A 415 -38.90 -0.48 8.99
C GLN A 415 -39.93 -1.33 9.72
N GLU A 416 -39.96 -1.25 11.05
CA GLU A 416 -41.01 -1.89 11.84
C GLU A 416 -42.30 -1.07 11.78
N ASP A 417 -43.42 -1.75 11.51
CA ASP A 417 -44.76 -1.15 11.50
C ASP A 417 -45.55 -1.66 12.70
N GLU A 418 -45.91 -0.75 13.60
CA GLU A 418 -46.58 -1.07 14.86
C GLU A 418 -48.03 -1.54 14.65
N ALA A 419 -48.74 -0.99 13.66
CA ALA A 419 -50.14 -1.34 13.37
C ALA A 419 -50.26 -2.77 12.82
N LEU A 420 -49.34 -3.14 11.92
CA LEU A 420 -49.29 -4.47 11.32
C LEU A 420 -48.46 -5.48 12.14
N LYS A 421 -47.72 -5.02 13.14
CA LYS A 421 -46.78 -5.82 13.96
C LYS A 421 -45.80 -6.63 13.11
N MET A 422 -45.26 -6.01 12.06
CA MET A 422 -44.32 -6.65 11.15
C MET A 422 -43.28 -5.68 10.58
N THR A 423 -42.15 -6.23 10.13
CA THR A 423 -41.11 -5.46 9.46
C THR A 423 -41.41 -5.33 7.96
N LEU A 424 -41.66 -4.10 7.52
CA LEU A 424 -41.99 -3.78 6.13
C LEU A 424 -40.74 -3.39 5.32
N PRO A 425 -40.67 -3.82 4.04
CA PRO A 425 -39.62 -3.37 3.14
C PRO A 425 -39.87 -1.93 2.69
N VAL A 426 -38.83 -1.11 2.76
CA VAL A 426 -38.85 0.30 2.35
C VAL A 426 -38.25 0.44 0.95
N LYS A 427 -37.07 -0.15 0.73
CA LYS A 427 -36.41 -0.12 -0.58
C LYS A 427 -35.40 -1.24 -0.73
N THR A 428 -35.41 -1.87 -1.90
CA THR A 428 -34.52 -2.97 -2.26
C THR A 428 -33.52 -2.54 -3.34
N PHE A 429 -32.25 -2.92 -3.18
CA PHE A 429 -31.15 -2.62 -4.09
C PHE A 429 -30.48 -3.92 -4.56
N LYS A 430 -30.26 -4.06 -5.87
CA LYS A 430 -29.40 -5.12 -6.39
C LYS A 430 -27.95 -4.80 -6.04
N LEU A 431 -27.26 -5.76 -5.45
CA LEU A 431 -25.85 -5.59 -5.13
C LEU A 431 -24.97 -5.55 -6.39
N PRO A 432 -23.82 -4.87 -6.33
CA PRO A 432 -22.81 -4.99 -7.35
C PRO A 432 -22.24 -6.41 -7.43
N THR A 433 -21.41 -6.67 -8.44
CA THR A 433 -20.73 -7.98 -8.52
C THR A 433 -19.82 -8.08 -7.31
N ILE A 434 -19.78 -9.25 -6.68
CA ILE A 434 -18.85 -9.52 -5.59
C ILE A 434 -17.45 -9.34 -6.13
N THR A 435 -16.76 -8.34 -5.60
CA THR A 435 -15.36 -8.11 -5.95
C THR A 435 -14.58 -9.11 -5.13
N ALA A 436 -13.99 -10.11 -5.78
CA ALA A 436 -12.98 -10.93 -5.11
C ALA A 436 -11.83 -10.01 -4.67
N ASP A 437 -11.20 -10.28 -3.52
CA ASP A 437 -9.89 -9.68 -3.23
C ASP A 437 -8.91 -10.24 -4.25
N VAL A 438 -8.73 -9.49 -5.34
CA VAL A 438 -7.70 -9.76 -6.33
C VAL A 438 -6.49 -8.92 -5.90
N PRO A 439 -5.32 -9.54 -5.68
CA PRO A 439 -4.13 -8.79 -5.33
C PRO A 439 -3.80 -7.80 -6.44
N ALA A 440 -3.39 -6.59 -6.04
CA ALA A 440 -2.86 -5.58 -6.93
C ALA A 440 -1.77 -6.22 -7.82
N ALA A 441 -1.80 -5.87 -9.10
CA ALA A 441 -0.78 -6.30 -10.05
C ALA A 441 0.61 -5.81 -9.60
N ASP A 442 1.65 -6.40 -10.19
CA ASP A 442 3.04 -6.13 -9.80
C ASP A 442 3.32 -4.62 -9.80
N TYR A 443 3.74 -4.12 -8.63
CA TYR A 443 4.03 -2.71 -8.37
C TYR A 443 2.86 -1.73 -8.63
N ALA A 444 1.61 -2.19 -8.69
CA ALA A 444 0.46 -1.33 -8.92
C ALA A 444 0.12 -0.49 -7.69
N ILE A 445 -0.31 0.76 -7.94
CA ILE A 445 -0.82 1.66 -6.91
C ILE A 445 -2.27 1.28 -6.60
N GLN A 446 -2.59 1.19 -5.31
CA GLN A 446 -3.94 0.94 -4.82
C GLN A 446 -4.37 2.07 -3.88
N ASN A 447 -5.60 2.55 -4.04
CA ASN A 447 -6.20 3.50 -3.11
C ASN A 447 -6.98 2.74 -2.04
N ILE A 448 -6.63 2.95 -0.78
CA ILE A 448 -7.37 2.43 0.37
C ILE A 448 -7.97 3.57 1.19
N SER A 449 -9.07 3.27 1.88
CA SER A 449 -9.72 4.22 2.79
C SER A 449 -9.30 3.92 4.22
N VAL A 450 -8.69 4.88 4.90
CA VAL A 450 -8.22 4.80 6.28
C VAL A 450 -8.90 5.91 7.08
N ASN A 451 -9.66 5.60 8.13
CA ASN A 451 -10.39 6.60 8.93
C ASN A 451 -11.25 7.57 8.07
N HIS A 452 -11.93 7.04 7.04
CA HIS A 452 -12.68 7.81 6.03
C HIS A 452 -11.88 8.79 5.16
N GLN A 453 -10.55 8.73 5.19
CA GLN A 453 -9.64 9.47 4.32
C GLN A 453 -9.02 8.53 3.29
N THR A 454 -8.59 9.06 2.14
CA THR A 454 -7.99 8.23 1.07
C THR A 454 -6.47 8.25 1.16
N MET A 455 -5.86 7.07 1.06
CA MET A 455 -4.41 6.85 1.02
C MET A 455 -4.03 6.02 -0.20
N GLU A 456 -2.98 6.44 -0.90
CA GLU A 456 -2.30 5.63 -1.90
C GLU A 456 -1.31 4.69 -1.23
N THR A 457 -1.30 3.44 -1.66
CA THR A 457 -0.40 2.40 -1.19
C THR A 457 0.16 1.61 -2.37
N GLN A 458 1.44 1.22 -2.30
CA GLN A 458 2.14 0.51 -3.38
C GLN A 458 3.29 -0.32 -2.82
N LEU A 459 3.40 -1.59 -3.20
CA LEU A 459 4.65 -2.34 -3.06
C LEU A 459 5.58 -1.85 -4.18
N LYS A 460 6.65 -1.12 -3.86
CA LYS A 460 7.53 -0.45 -4.85
C LYS A 460 8.71 -1.31 -5.26
N HIS A 461 9.24 -2.10 -4.32
CA HIS A 461 10.34 -3.03 -4.56
C HIS A 461 10.15 -4.29 -3.73
N ALA A 462 10.65 -5.42 -4.25
CA ALA A 462 10.73 -6.68 -3.55
C ALA A 462 12.01 -7.39 -4.00
N SER A 463 12.76 -7.96 -3.06
CA SER A 463 13.90 -8.81 -3.34
C SER A 463 13.98 -9.96 -2.36
N VAL A 464 14.59 -11.07 -2.79
CA VAL A 464 14.75 -12.28 -1.97
C VAL A 464 16.14 -12.88 -2.12
N PHE A 465 16.69 -13.35 -1.01
CA PHE A 465 17.86 -14.22 -1.00
C PHE A 465 17.62 -15.44 -0.10
N ALA A 466 18.32 -16.52 -0.38
CA ALA A 466 18.23 -17.75 0.41
C ALA A 466 19.27 -17.74 1.55
N GLU A 467 18.84 -18.10 2.76
CA GLU A 467 19.70 -18.29 3.93
C GLU A 467 19.07 -19.34 4.86
N ASN A 468 19.82 -20.34 5.30
CA ASN A 468 19.36 -21.36 6.27
C ASN A 468 17.99 -21.98 5.91
N ASP A 469 17.83 -22.45 4.67
CA ASP A 469 16.57 -23.00 4.12
C ASP A 469 15.36 -22.04 4.16
N THR A 470 15.62 -20.74 4.32
CA THR A 470 14.62 -19.67 4.40
C THR A 470 14.90 -18.62 3.32
N GLY A 471 13.86 -18.23 2.60
CA GLY A 471 13.85 -17.04 1.75
C GLY A 471 13.70 -15.80 2.62
N LYS A 472 14.75 -15.00 2.68
CA LYS A 472 14.79 -13.71 3.37
C LYS A 472 14.30 -12.63 2.41
N TRP A 473 13.07 -12.18 2.61
CA TRP A 473 12.40 -11.18 1.78
C TRP A 473 12.63 -9.77 2.33
N ASN A 474 13.00 -8.86 1.43
CA ASN A 474 13.05 -7.42 1.67
C ASN A 474 12.03 -6.74 0.75
N LEU A 475 11.08 -6.02 1.33
CA LEU A 475 9.97 -5.39 0.62
C LEU A 475 9.96 -3.90 0.95
N GLN A 476 9.90 -3.04 -0.06
CA GLN A 476 9.74 -1.60 0.14
C GLN A 476 8.31 -1.20 -0.19
N PHE A 477 7.58 -0.74 0.82
CA PHE A 477 6.18 -0.35 0.73
C PHE A 477 6.01 1.17 0.82
N ARG A 478 5.38 1.76 -0.19
CA ARG A 478 5.11 3.19 -0.28
C ARG A 478 3.70 3.50 0.20
N VAL A 479 3.56 4.52 1.04
CA VAL A 479 2.29 5.09 1.48
C VAL A 479 2.25 6.60 1.22
N LYS A 480 1.12 7.12 0.73
CA LYS A 480 0.92 8.56 0.47
C LYS A 480 -0.48 9.02 0.84
N ASN A 481 -0.56 10.10 1.62
CA ASN A 481 -1.84 10.70 2.02
C ASN A 481 -2.42 11.57 0.89
N LEU A 482 -3.63 11.26 0.42
CA LEU A 482 -4.34 12.05 -0.60
C LEU A 482 -5.38 13.01 -0.03
N SER A 483 -5.56 13.03 1.30
CA SER A 483 -6.53 13.91 1.95
C SER A 483 -5.92 15.28 2.30
N GLU A 484 -6.80 16.27 2.46
CA GLU A 484 -6.43 17.63 2.87
C GLU A 484 -6.04 17.74 4.35
N LYS A 485 -6.16 16.65 5.13
CA LYS A 485 -5.89 16.62 6.57
C LYS A 485 -4.77 15.64 6.88
N SER A 486 -4.13 15.81 8.04
CA SER A 486 -3.18 14.83 8.54
C SER A 486 -3.88 13.49 8.80
N LEU A 487 -3.26 12.40 8.32
CA LEU A 487 -3.76 11.03 8.44
C LEU A 487 -2.86 10.24 9.39
N LYS A 488 -3.42 9.77 10.50
CA LYS A 488 -2.74 8.83 11.41
C LYS A 488 -3.09 7.40 10.99
N LEU A 489 -2.08 6.60 10.68
CA LEU A 489 -2.25 5.21 10.28
C LEU A 489 -2.58 4.33 11.50
N PRO A 490 -3.57 3.43 11.38
CA PRO A 490 -3.74 2.30 12.29
C PRO A 490 -2.47 1.44 12.34
N ALA A 491 -2.29 0.70 13.43
CA ALA A 491 -1.28 -0.36 13.51
C ALA A 491 -1.75 -1.54 12.66
N TYR A 492 -1.51 -1.48 11.35
CA TYR A 492 -1.89 -2.55 10.45
C TYR A 492 -1.08 -3.82 10.73
N GLU A 493 -1.74 -4.96 10.65
CA GLU A 493 -1.09 -6.27 10.66
C GLU A 493 -0.72 -6.65 9.23
N LEU A 494 0.59 -6.75 8.96
CA LEU A 494 1.14 -7.16 7.67
C LEU A 494 1.54 -8.64 7.71
N SER A 495 1.15 -9.38 6.68
CA SER A 495 1.50 -10.80 6.54
C SER A 495 1.73 -11.18 5.08
N ILE A 496 2.58 -12.18 4.85
CA ILE A 496 2.75 -12.83 3.55
C ILE A 496 1.82 -14.04 3.49
N LEU A 497 0.90 -14.01 2.54
CA LEU A 497 0.09 -15.16 2.16
C LEU A 497 0.83 -16.03 1.15
N THR A 498 0.82 -17.33 1.38
CA THR A 498 1.40 -18.32 0.48
C THR A 498 0.32 -19.02 -0.34
N ASP A 499 0.68 -19.60 -1.49
CA ASP A 499 -0.25 -20.36 -2.36
C ASP A 499 -0.80 -21.61 -1.64
N GLU A 500 -0.06 -22.10 -0.65
CA GLU A 500 -0.40 -23.22 0.23
C GLU A 500 -1.39 -22.83 1.34
N GLY A 501 -1.69 -21.54 1.52
CA GLY A 501 -2.68 -21.04 2.48
C GLY A 501 -2.11 -20.66 3.85
N TYR A 502 -0.80 -20.57 4.00
CA TYR A 502 -0.17 -20.07 5.24
C TYR A 502 -0.13 -18.54 5.23
N SER A 503 -0.18 -17.96 6.43
CA SER A 503 0.01 -16.53 6.68
C SER A 503 1.24 -16.36 7.55
N ILE A 504 2.29 -15.76 6.99
CA ILE A 504 3.58 -15.55 7.66
C ILE A 504 3.65 -14.09 8.10
N PRO A 505 3.90 -13.80 9.39
CA PRO A 505 3.98 -12.42 9.85
C PRO A 505 5.13 -11.66 9.19
N VAL A 506 4.89 -10.41 8.81
CA VAL A 506 5.92 -9.48 8.32
C VAL A 506 6.37 -8.62 9.49
N ASN A 507 7.68 -8.42 9.63
CA ASN A 507 8.19 -7.43 10.57
C ASN A 507 7.85 -6.03 10.05
N ALA A 508 6.84 -5.42 10.66
CA ALA A 508 6.31 -4.12 10.28
C ALA A 508 6.44 -3.08 11.38
N LYS A 509 7.46 -3.18 12.27
CA LYS A 509 7.72 -2.15 13.29
C LYS A 509 7.80 -0.73 12.71
N ALA A 510 8.37 -0.60 11.51
CA ALA A 510 8.44 0.67 10.78
C ALA A 510 7.07 1.24 10.37
N PHE A 511 6.00 0.44 10.42
CA PHE A 511 4.62 0.83 10.13
C PHE A 511 3.90 1.43 11.36
N ASP A 512 4.42 1.21 12.57
CA ASP A 512 3.75 1.62 13.81
C ASP A 512 3.72 3.15 13.98
N LYS A 513 2.53 3.67 14.33
CA LYS A 513 2.29 5.08 14.72
C LYS A 513 2.68 6.12 13.66
N ILE A 514 2.69 5.76 12.38
CA ILE A 514 2.92 6.73 11.29
C ILE A 514 1.80 7.77 11.24
N ALA A 515 2.19 9.04 11.23
CA ALA A 515 1.34 10.15 10.79
C ALA A 515 1.88 10.71 9.46
N LEU A 516 0.96 10.97 8.53
CA LEU A 516 1.23 11.54 7.20
C LEU A 516 0.51 12.88 7.08
N LYS A 517 1.25 13.96 6.86
CA LYS A 517 0.72 15.28 6.48
C LYS A 517 0.02 15.20 5.11
N PRO A 518 -0.81 16.20 4.75
CA PRO A 518 -1.41 16.24 3.42
C PRO A 518 -0.35 16.11 2.32
N LEU A 519 -0.58 15.21 1.36
CA LEU A 519 0.32 14.90 0.24
C LEU A 519 1.70 14.31 0.63
N GLU A 520 1.95 14.04 1.91
CA GLU A 520 3.19 13.42 2.37
C GLU A 520 3.26 11.95 1.91
N GLU A 521 4.45 11.56 1.48
CA GLU A 521 4.80 10.21 1.04
C GLU A 521 5.90 9.65 1.95
N LYS A 522 5.79 8.37 2.29
CA LYS A 522 6.82 7.61 3.01
C LYS A 522 7.08 6.26 2.37
N LEU A 523 8.35 5.87 2.34
CA LEU A 523 8.81 4.53 2.03
C LEU A 523 9.04 3.78 3.34
N ILE A 524 8.54 2.55 3.41
CA ILE A 524 8.59 1.69 4.60
C ILE A 524 9.26 0.39 4.17
N ASP A 525 10.39 0.07 4.77
CA ASP A 525 11.06 -1.20 4.53
C ASP A 525 10.47 -2.27 5.47
N LEU A 526 10.14 -3.42 4.89
CA LEU A 526 9.51 -4.56 5.55
C LEU A 526 10.36 -5.80 5.30
N SER A 527 10.47 -6.65 6.31
CA SER A 527 11.20 -7.91 6.20
C SER A 527 10.35 -9.11 6.58
N ALA A 528 10.57 -10.23 5.90
CA ALA A 528 9.87 -11.48 6.17
C ALA A 528 10.72 -12.70 5.87
N ASP A 529 10.51 -13.74 6.66
CA ASP A 529 11.21 -15.01 6.57
C ASP A 529 10.24 -16.09 6.06
N VAL A 530 10.42 -16.53 4.82
CA VAL A 530 9.52 -17.49 4.16
C VAL A 530 10.29 -18.79 3.86
N PRO A 531 9.92 -19.96 4.40
CA PRO A 531 10.62 -21.21 4.13
C PRO A 531 10.74 -21.52 2.63
N LEU A 532 11.93 -21.94 2.17
CA LEU A 532 12.21 -22.11 0.73
C LEU A 532 11.38 -23.20 0.05
N HIS A 533 10.87 -24.18 0.81
CA HIS A 533 9.98 -25.23 0.29
C HIS A 533 8.60 -24.71 -0.15
N MET A 534 8.22 -23.48 0.24
CA MET A 534 7.00 -22.81 -0.23
C MET A 534 7.21 -22.15 -1.59
N LYS A 535 6.13 -21.95 -2.37
CA LYS A 535 6.19 -21.32 -3.69
C LYS A 535 6.51 -19.81 -3.62
N GLN A 536 7.81 -19.51 -3.58
CA GLN A 536 8.37 -18.15 -3.48
C GLN A 536 7.85 -17.17 -4.56
N ASN A 537 7.48 -17.67 -5.73
CA ASN A 537 7.01 -16.85 -6.85
C ASN A 537 5.50 -16.56 -6.87
N LYS A 538 4.76 -17.00 -5.84
CA LYS A 538 3.31 -16.80 -5.72
C LYS A 538 2.89 -16.08 -4.43
N LEU A 539 3.85 -15.48 -3.73
CA LEU A 539 3.62 -14.81 -2.47
C LEU A 539 2.80 -13.53 -2.66
N GLN A 540 1.98 -13.20 -1.66
CA GLN A 540 1.18 -11.98 -1.65
C GLN A 540 1.31 -11.27 -0.30
N LEU A 541 1.55 -9.97 -0.31
CA LEU A 541 1.52 -9.14 0.89
C LEU A 541 0.07 -8.76 1.20
N GLN A 542 -0.44 -9.17 2.37
CA GLN A 542 -1.74 -8.79 2.89
C GLN A 542 -1.59 -7.71 3.98
N LEU A 543 -2.39 -6.66 3.86
CA LEU A 543 -2.50 -5.58 4.84
C LEU A 543 -3.86 -5.66 5.53
N THR A 544 -3.89 -5.89 6.85
CA THR A 544 -5.15 -6.07 7.62
C THR A 544 -5.25 -5.00 8.70
N GLU A 545 -6.43 -4.37 8.83
CA GLU A 545 -6.68 -3.44 9.94
C GLU A 545 -6.62 -4.18 11.29
N PRO A 546 -6.19 -3.51 12.37
CA PRO A 546 -6.08 -4.13 13.68
C PRO A 546 -7.42 -4.68 14.13
N ALA A 547 -7.42 -5.90 14.68
CA ALA A 547 -8.62 -6.53 15.20
C ALA A 547 -9.16 -5.73 16.40
N VAL A 548 -10.42 -5.33 16.34
CA VAL A 548 -11.15 -4.75 17.48
C VAL A 548 -11.97 -5.85 18.11
N GLU A 549 -11.96 -5.96 19.43
CA GLU A 549 -12.68 -7.01 20.16
C GLU A 549 -14.16 -7.07 19.73
N GLY A 550 -14.62 -8.27 19.35
CA GLY A 550 -15.97 -8.50 18.84
C GLY A 550 -16.23 -8.07 17.38
N LYS A 551 -15.25 -7.50 16.67
CA LYS A 551 -15.36 -7.10 15.26
C LYS A 551 -14.40 -7.89 14.37
N ILE A 552 -14.84 -8.16 13.14
CA ILE A 552 -14.04 -8.87 12.14
C ILE A 552 -13.31 -7.84 11.28
N SER A 553 -11.98 -7.97 11.18
CA SER A 553 -11.17 -7.14 10.30
C SER A 553 -11.14 -7.73 8.88
N PHE A 554 -11.40 -6.88 7.89
CA PHE A 554 -11.20 -7.23 6.48
C PHE A 554 -9.81 -6.80 6.06
N PRO A 555 -9.16 -7.53 5.14
CA PRO A 555 -7.96 -7.03 4.47
C PRO A 555 -8.25 -5.69 3.78
N ALA A 556 -7.43 -4.70 4.09
CA ALA A 556 -7.47 -3.39 3.46
C ALA A 556 -6.92 -3.47 2.03
N ALA A 557 -5.86 -4.25 1.81
CA ALA A 557 -5.21 -4.43 0.53
C ALA A 557 -4.44 -5.76 0.43
N HIS A 558 -4.21 -6.18 -0.82
CA HIS A 558 -3.35 -7.32 -1.18
C HIS A 558 -2.45 -6.91 -2.33
N TYR A 559 -1.17 -7.28 -2.28
CA TYR A 559 -0.19 -7.02 -3.34
C TYR A 559 0.48 -8.31 -3.75
N LYS A 560 0.63 -8.57 -5.05
CA LYS A 560 1.55 -9.61 -5.50
C LYS A 560 2.97 -9.20 -5.12
N ILE A 561 3.76 -10.15 -4.61
CA ILE A 561 5.18 -9.95 -4.35
C ILE A 561 5.94 -10.51 -5.57
N PRO A 562 6.55 -9.64 -6.42
CA PRO A 562 7.29 -10.12 -7.57
C PRO A 562 8.53 -10.90 -7.12
N TYR A 563 8.77 -12.04 -7.76
CA TYR A 563 9.97 -12.81 -7.49
C TYR A 563 11.18 -12.17 -8.18
N ALA A 564 11.94 -11.42 -7.41
CA ALA A 564 13.22 -10.88 -7.83
C ALA A 564 14.30 -11.41 -6.89
N GLN A 565 15.02 -12.44 -7.35
CA GLN A 565 16.20 -12.91 -6.64
C GLN A 565 17.23 -11.76 -6.61
N GLU A 566 17.73 -11.43 -5.42
CA GLU A 566 18.78 -10.42 -5.24
C GLU A 566 19.95 -10.79 -6.16
N GLY A 567 20.44 -9.83 -6.98
CA GLY A 567 21.33 -10.09 -8.11
C GLY A 567 22.54 -10.96 -7.76
N LYS A 568 23.05 -11.75 -8.72
CA LYS A 568 24.14 -12.73 -8.47
C LYS A 568 25.48 -12.08 -8.10
N SER A 569 25.70 -10.81 -8.48
CA SER A 569 26.88 -10.04 -8.09
C SER A 569 26.69 -8.55 -8.34
N HIS A 570 27.09 -7.74 -7.36
CA HIS A 570 27.19 -6.29 -7.43
C HIS A 570 28.64 -5.83 -7.72
N LEU A 571 29.57 -6.76 -7.96
CA LEU A 571 30.98 -6.44 -8.18
C LEU A 571 31.15 -5.76 -9.54
N GLY A 572 31.68 -4.54 -9.54
CA GLY A 572 31.94 -3.74 -10.73
C GLY A 572 30.69 -3.21 -11.45
N VAL A 573 29.48 -3.51 -10.96
CA VAL A 573 28.21 -3.08 -11.55
C VAL A 573 27.52 -2.07 -10.63
N GLU A 574 27.23 -0.89 -11.18
CA GLU A 574 26.46 0.11 -10.46
C GLU A 574 24.96 -0.20 -10.51
N ASN A 575 24.32 -0.13 -9.34
CA ASN A 575 22.89 -0.36 -9.16
C ASN A 575 22.26 0.89 -8.53
N ILE A 576 21.03 1.22 -8.93
CA ILE A 576 20.29 2.32 -8.34
C ILE A 576 19.47 1.78 -7.18
N ILE A 577 19.65 2.37 -6.00
CA ILE A 577 18.83 2.11 -4.81
C ILE A 577 18.07 3.36 -4.42
N GLU A 578 16.88 3.18 -3.87
CA GLU A 578 16.09 4.27 -3.30
C GLU A 578 15.71 3.91 -1.87
N ASN A 579 15.97 4.83 -0.94
CA ASN A 579 15.66 4.68 0.49
C ASN A 579 15.20 6.03 1.07
N ALA A 580 15.00 6.08 2.40
CA ALA A 580 14.54 7.28 3.09
C ALA A 580 15.49 8.50 2.94
N HIS A 581 16.78 8.27 2.68
CA HIS A 581 17.80 9.32 2.53
C HIS A 581 17.90 9.83 1.08
N GLY A 582 17.45 9.04 0.11
CA GLY A 582 17.39 9.44 -1.28
C GLY A 582 17.62 8.33 -2.28
N THR A 583 18.10 8.70 -3.46
CA THR A 583 18.35 7.78 -4.56
C THR A 583 19.85 7.77 -4.85
N PHE A 584 20.46 6.60 -4.75
CA PHE A 584 21.92 6.44 -4.79
C PHE A 584 22.32 5.43 -5.86
N GLY A 585 23.38 5.73 -6.61
CA GLY A 585 24.11 4.76 -7.40
C GLY A 585 25.11 4.07 -6.50
N VAL A 586 24.99 2.75 -6.32
CA VAL A 586 25.86 1.97 -5.44
C VAL A 586 26.55 0.86 -6.20
N LYS A 587 27.82 0.64 -5.91
CA LYS A 587 28.66 -0.37 -6.57
C LYS A 587 29.63 -0.96 -5.56
N LEU A 588 29.78 -2.28 -5.57
CA LEU A 588 30.93 -2.94 -4.95
C LEU A 588 32.09 -2.81 -5.94
N SER A 589 32.95 -1.81 -5.75
CA SER A 589 34.04 -1.47 -6.66
C SER A 589 35.10 -2.56 -6.73
N SER A 590 35.49 -3.12 -5.59
CA SER A 590 36.50 -4.16 -5.52
C SER A 590 36.29 -5.07 -4.30
N TYR A 591 36.85 -6.27 -4.40
CA TYR A 591 36.94 -7.26 -3.33
C TYR A 591 38.38 -7.74 -3.28
N GLN A 592 39.00 -7.66 -2.10
CA GLN A 592 40.34 -8.18 -1.84
C GLN A 592 40.32 -9.05 -0.59
N ARG A 593 41.16 -10.07 -0.59
CA ARG A 593 41.46 -10.88 0.59
C ARG A 593 42.96 -10.80 0.83
N VAL A 594 43.37 -10.18 1.93
CA VAL A 594 44.76 -9.88 2.26
C VAL A 594 45.15 -10.55 3.58
N PRO A 595 46.39 -11.03 3.73
CA PRO A 595 46.85 -11.59 5.00
C PRO A 595 46.85 -10.51 6.09
N GLN A 596 46.51 -10.89 7.31
CA GLN A 596 46.64 -10.06 8.50
C GLN A 596 46.92 -10.91 9.74
N GLY A 597 48.21 -11.04 10.09
CA GLY A 597 48.62 -11.88 11.22
C GLY A 597 48.21 -13.34 11.00
N ASP A 598 47.41 -13.89 11.92
CA ASP A 598 46.91 -15.27 11.90
C ASP A 598 45.53 -15.44 11.22
N VAL A 599 45.00 -14.37 10.62
CA VAL A 599 43.74 -14.36 9.87
C VAL A 599 43.94 -13.71 8.50
N ASP A 600 42.94 -13.84 7.64
CA ASP A 600 42.85 -12.99 6.45
C ASP A 600 41.85 -11.85 6.73
N GLN A 601 42.13 -10.69 6.18
CA GLN A 601 41.20 -9.58 6.14
C GLN A 601 40.56 -9.49 4.76
N ILE A 602 39.24 -9.45 4.73
CA ILE A 602 38.46 -9.12 3.54
C ILE A 602 38.34 -7.61 3.49
N VAL A 603 38.62 -7.02 2.32
CA VAL A 603 38.48 -5.59 2.06
C VAL A 603 37.52 -5.41 0.89
N ALA A 604 36.40 -4.75 1.16
CA ALA A 604 35.37 -4.45 0.17
C ALA A 604 35.28 -2.95 -0.05
N GLN A 605 35.64 -2.48 -1.24
CA GLN A 605 35.50 -1.08 -1.62
C GLN A 605 34.11 -0.83 -2.18
N ILE A 606 33.39 0.12 -1.62
CA ILE A 606 32.01 0.47 -1.99
C ILE A 606 31.98 1.94 -2.43
N SER A 607 31.44 2.19 -3.62
CA SER A 607 31.19 3.54 -4.11
C SER A 607 29.71 3.90 -3.96
N ILE A 608 29.40 5.06 -3.39
CA ILE A 608 28.04 5.60 -3.24
C ILE A 608 27.98 6.96 -3.94
N ARG A 609 27.20 7.05 -5.02
CA ARG A 609 26.96 8.29 -5.78
C ARG A 609 25.57 8.85 -5.50
N ASN A 610 25.47 10.14 -5.23
CA ASN A 610 24.18 10.83 -5.17
C ASN A 610 23.64 11.07 -6.57
N THR A 611 22.44 10.55 -6.88
CA THR A 611 21.80 10.71 -8.20
C THR A 611 20.77 11.84 -8.25
N LYS A 612 20.53 12.51 -7.12
CA LYS A 612 19.61 13.65 -7.06
C LYS A 612 20.33 14.93 -7.44
N SER A 613 19.57 15.90 -7.92
CA SER A 613 20.03 17.27 -8.20
C SER A 613 20.25 18.13 -6.94
N SER A 614 20.13 17.56 -5.74
CA SER A 614 20.30 18.23 -4.45
C SER A 614 21.31 17.49 -3.58
N THR A 615 22.05 18.21 -2.74
CA THR A 615 22.92 17.61 -1.73
C THR A 615 22.13 16.74 -0.74
N VAL A 616 22.68 15.59 -0.38
CA VAL A 616 22.11 14.64 0.60
C VAL A 616 23.09 14.41 1.74
N SER A 617 22.57 14.23 2.97
CA SER A 617 23.37 13.82 4.12
C SER A 617 23.37 12.30 4.21
N LEU A 618 24.51 11.71 4.55
CA LEU A 618 24.62 10.28 4.82
C LEU A 618 24.51 10.03 6.33
N PRO A 619 23.87 8.93 6.76
CA PRO A 619 23.88 8.51 8.15
C PRO A 619 25.24 7.92 8.54
N GLU A 620 25.45 7.74 9.84
CA GLU A 620 26.58 6.95 10.34
C GLU A 620 26.33 5.47 10.06
N PHE A 621 27.26 4.83 9.34
CA PHE A 621 27.12 3.44 8.92
C PHE A 621 27.71 2.46 9.91
N LYS A 622 27.04 1.33 10.07
CA LYS A 622 27.59 0.06 10.58
C LYS A 622 27.52 -0.99 9.48
N ALA A 623 28.53 -1.85 9.42
CA ALA A 623 28.56 -2.92 8.43
C ALA A 623 28.18 -4.25 9.07
N ALA A 624 27.19 -4.93 8.50
CA ALA A 624 26.97 -6.34 8.73
C ALA A 624 27.55 -7.14 7.56
N VAL A 625 28.52 -7.99 7.84
CA VAL A 625 29.33 -8.67 6.82
C VAL A 625 29.15 -10.18 6.96
N LYS A 626 28.83 -10.86 5.85
CA LYS A 626 28.72 -12.31 5.80
C LYS A 626 29.58 -12.91 4.69
N ALA A 627 30.26 -13.99 5.03
CA ALA A 627 31.04 -14.82 4.12
C ALA A 627 30.48 -16.25 4.16
N GLY A 628 29.73 -16.64 3.12
CA GLY A 628 28.93 -17.86 3.13
C GLY A 628 27.92 -17.85 4.28
N MET A 629 28.00 -18.86 5.15
CA MET A 629 27.17 -18.96 6.36
C MET A 629 27.77 -18.27 7.59
N ARG A 630 29.03 -17.80 7.51
CA ARG A 630 29.71 -17.19 8.65
C ARG A 630 29.39 -15.70 8.71
N ASP A 631 28.92 -15.27 9.86
CA ASP A 631 28.76 -13.87 10.20
C ASP A 631 30.11 -13.30 10.69
N LEU A 632 30.61 -12.26 10.01
CA LEU A 632 31.86 -11.57 10.31
C LEU A 632 31.63 -10.17 10.89
N SER A 633 30.36 -9.79 11.13
CA SER A 633 29.97 -8.44 11.53
C SER A 633 30.63 -7.96 12.82
N SER A 634 30.97 -8.86 13.75
CA SER A 634 31.66 -8.52 15.00
C SER A 634 33.09 -8.02 14.79
N THR A 635 33.69 -8.32 13.63
CA THR A 635 35.04 -7.88 13.24
C THR A 635 35.01 -6.80 12.16
N ALA A 636 33.80 -6.38 11.75
CA ALA A 636 33.64 -5.46 10.65
C ALA A 636 33.99 -4.03 11.08
N GLN A 637 34.80 -3.34 10.29
CA GLN A 637 35.07 -1.91 10.43
C GLN A 637 34.83 -1.19 9.10
N ILE A 638 34.35 0.04 9.18
CA ILE A 638 34.19 0.91 8.01
C ILE A 638 35.27 1.98 8.06
N VAL A 639 35.99 2.15 6.96
CA VAL A 639 36.97 3.22 6.77
C VAL A 639 36.45 4.16 5.69
N VAL A 640 36.29 5.44 6.04
CA VAL A 640 35.94 6.51 5.10
C VAL A 640 37.13 7.47 5.03
N PRO A 641 38.01 7.38 4.02
CA PRO A 641 39.26 8.14 4.03
C PRO A 641 39.11 9.67 4.11
N ASN A 642 37.98 10.22 3.69
CA ASN A 642 37.73 11.67 3.66
C ASN A 642 36.78 12.16 4.78
N ASP A 643 36.33 11.29 5.69
CA ASP A 643 35.30 11.59 6.70
C ASP A 643 34.05 12.31 6.10
N GLN A 644 33.71 11.99 4.84
CA GLN A 644 32.67 12.68 4.10
C GLN A 644 31.28 12.27 4.59
N THR A 645 30.49 13.23 5.07
CA THR A 645 29.14 13.00 5.62
C THR A 645 28.02 13.52 4.72
N THR A 646 28.36 14.20 3.62
CA THR A 646 27.39 14.74 2.66
C THR A 646 27.85 14.49 1.23
N LEU A 647 26.89 14.33 0.31
CA LEU A 647 27.13 14.13 -1.12
C LEU A 647 26.37 15.21 -1.92
N ALA A 648 27.09 16.07 -2.62
CA ALA A 648 26.55 16.98 -3.62
C ALA A 648 25.98 16.20 -4.83
N PRO A 649 25.23 16.87 -5.74
CA PRO A 649 24.72 16.21 -6.95
C PRO A 649 25.82 15.56 -7.77
N ASP A 650 25.61 14.30 -8.17
CA ASP A 650 26.57 13.45 -8.90
C ASP A 650 27.91 13.17 -8.19
N GLU A 651 28.06 13.64 -6.94
CA GLU A 651 29.24 13.36 -6.14
C GLU A 651 29.25 11.91 -5.66
N THR A 652 30.44 11.29 -5.68
CA THR A 652 30.67 9.90 -5.27
C THR A 652 31.60 9.84 -4.08
N MET A 653 31.18 9.13 -3.03
CA MET A 653 32.03 8.78 -1.89
C MET A 653 32.48 7.32 -2.03
N GLU A 654 33.76 7.08 -1.74
CA GLU A 654 34.33 5.74 -1.61
C GLU A 654 34.49 5.41 -0.12
N LEU A 655 34.00 4.23 0.28
CA LEU A 655 34.20 3.68 1.62
C LEU A 655 34.73 2.25 1.53
N TYR A 656 35.44 1.82 2.55
CA TYR A 656 36.00 0.46 2.65
C TYR A 656 35.37 -0.25 3.83
N VAL A 657 34.87 -1.46 3.60
CA VAL A 657 34.40 -2.36 4.65
C VAL A 657 35.42 -3.48 4.80
N LEU A 658 36.00 -3.56 5.99
CA LEU A 658 37.01 -4.57 6.32
C LEU A 658 36.41 -5.56 7.31
N ALA A 659 36.68 -6.86 7.15
CA ALA A 659 36.24 -7.89 8.09
C ALA A 659 37.23 -9.06 8.13
N ASN A 660 37.46 -9.62 9.32
CA ASN A 660 38.44 -10.68 9.51
C ASN A 660 37.80 -12.06 9.30
N VAL A 661 38.49 -12.93 8.59
CA VAL A 661 38.06 -14.29 8.28
C VAL A 661 39.23 -15.26 8.53
N PRO A 662 39.01 -16.45 9.12
CA PRO A 662 40.09 -17.42 9.27
C PRO A 662 40.72 -17.75 7.90
N TYR A 663 42.06 -17.78 7.82
CA TYR A 663 42.75 -17.97 6.53
C TYR A 663 42.38 -19.28 5.82
N SER A 664 42.02 -20.32 6.57
CA SER A 664 41.58 -21.61 6.04
C SER A 664 40.12 -21.65 5.58
N TYR A 665 39.30 -20.63 5.92
CA TYR A 665 37.89 -20.62 5.60
C TYR A 665 37.66 -20.29 4.12
N GLN A 666 36.93 -21.16 3.43
CA GLN A 666 36.54 -21.00 2.04
C GLN A 666 35.05 -20.70 1.96
N PHE A 667 34.67 -19.76 1.10
CA PHE A 667 33.29 -19.37 0.85
C PHE A 667 33.12 -18.95 -0.60
N ASN A 668 31.90 -19.09 -1.13
CA ASN A 668 31.56 -18.79 -2.52
C ASN A 668 30.60 -17.60 -2.66
N GLN A 669 30.22 -16.97 -1.54
CA GLN A 669 29.34 -15.82 -1.49
C GLN A 669 29.80 -14.84 -0.41
N PHE A 670 29.88 -13.57 -0.77
CA PHE A 670 30.17 -12.47 0.15
C PHE A 670 28.99 -11.48 0.12
N ARG A 671 28.60 -10.99 1.30
CA ARG A 671 27.54 -9.99 1.46
C ARG A 671 27.97 -8.92 2.45
N VAL A 672 27.70 -7.67 2.10
CA VAL A 672 27.85 -6.49 2.96
C VAL A 672 26.52 -5.76 2.99
N ASP A 673 25.96 -5.62 4.19
CA ASP A 673 24.81 -4.75 4.45
C ASP A 673 25.33 -3.53 5.21
N LEU A 674 25.12 -2.32 4.65
CA LEU A 674 25.34 -1.09 5.42
C LEU A 674 24.05 -0.73 6.13
N GLN A 675 24.15 -0.43 7.41
CA GLN A 675 23.03 -0.21 8.32
C GLN A 675 23.21 1.10 9.07
N GLU A 676 22.10 1.75 9.40
CA GLU A 676 22.06 2.87 10.34
C GLU A 676 21.34 2.41 11.63
N THR A 677 21.78 2.91 12.78
CA THR A 677 21.13 2.61 14.06
C THR A 677 20.48 3.85 14.62
N SER A 678 19.18 3.77 14.91
CA SER A 678 18.39 4.82 15.57
C SER A 678 17.85 4.28 16.89
N GLY A 679 18.61 4.44 17.97
CA GLY A 679 18.29 3.80 19.26
C GLY A 679 18.56 2.28 19.20
N GLU A 680 17.55 1.47 19.57
CA GLU A 680 17.61 0.01 19.44
C GLU A 680 17.26 -0.50 18.02
N ASP A 681 16.68 0.36 17.18
CA ASP A 681 16.24 -0.04 15.84
C ASP A 681 17.40 0.07 14.83
N VAL A 682 17.57 -0.99 14.04
CA VAL A 682 18.58 -1.12 12.99
C VAL A 682 17.87 -1.07 11.64
N HIS A 683 18.19 -0.05 10.83
CA HIS A 683 17.64 0.11 9.49
C HIS A 683 18.71 -0.21 8.45
N LYS A 684 18.35 -0.95 7.40
CA LYS A 684 19.26 -1.28 6.30
C LYS A 684 19.30 -0.10 5.33
N PHE A 685 20.49 0.45 5.10
CA PHE A 685 20.71 1.50 4.11
C PHE A 685 20.88 0.93 2.70
N LEU A 686 21.72 -0.10 2.56
CA LEU A 686 21.95 -0.83 1.32
C LEU A 686 22.40 -2.27 1.58
N SER A 687 22.33 -3.10 0.54
CA SER A 687 22.92 -4.44 0.53
C SER A 687 23.68 -4.66 -0.77
N LEU A 688 24.91 -5.18 -0.65
CA LEU A 688 25.73 -5.60 -1.77
C LEU A 688 26.14 -7.05 -1.55
N ASN A 689 26.07 -7.84 -2.62
CA ASN A 689 26.50 -9.24 -2.60
C ASN A 689 27.41 -9.54 -3.80
N THR A 690 28.22 -10.58 -3.70
CA THR A 690 28.96 -11.11 -4.84
C THR A 690 29.30 -12.59 -4.66
N ASN A 691 29.15 -13.37 -5.73
CA ASN A 691 29.66 -14.73 -5.83
C ASN A 691 30.95 -14.80 -6.67
N SER A 692 31.38 -13.67 -7.23
CA SER A 692 32.63 -13.55 -8.00
C SER A 692 33.76 -13.21 -7.03
N LEU A 693 34.24 -14.23 -6.31
CA LEU A 693 35.23 -14.10 -5.24
C LEU A 693 36.67 -14.40 -5.69
N ASN A 694 36.96 -14.21 -6.97
CA ASN A 694 38.33 -14.34 -7.45
C ASN A 694 39.12 -13.15 -6.90
N ASN A 695 40.01 -13.41 -5.94
CA ASN A 695 40.91 -12.41 -5.36
C ASN A 695 41.97 -12.00 -6.39
N VAL A 696 41.58 -11.19 -7.38
CA VAL A 696 42.51 -10.63 -8.36
C VAL A 696 43.10 -9.36 -7.77
N MET A 697 44.15 -9.52 -6.96
CA MET A 697 44.92 -8.37 -6.51
C MET A 697 45.61 -7.71 -7.70
N LYS A 698 45.53 -6.38 -7.79
CA LYS A 698 46.20 -5.60 -8.82
C LYS A 698 47.71 -5.86 -8.74
N GLN A 699 48.29 -6.40 -9.82
CA GLN A 699 49.72 -6.65 -9.93
C GLN A 699 50.40 -5.47 -10.63
N VAL A 700 51.57 -5.06 -10.13
CA VAL A 700 52.45 -4.04 -10.67
C VAL A 700 53.74 -4.74 -11.06
N ALA A 701 54.16 -4.58 -12.31
CA ALA A 701 55.38 -5.21 -12.81
C ALA A 701 56.63 -4.61 -12.13
N ALA A 702 57.72 -5.36 -12.09
CA ALA A 702 58.93 -4.91 -11.42
C ALA A 702 59.52 -3.66 -12.11
N GLY A 703 59.95 -2.69 -11.31
CA GLY A 703 60.41 -1.37 -11.77
C GLY A 703 59.30 -0.38 -12.18
N GLU A 704 58.05 -0.82 -12.31
CA GLU A 704 56.91 0.09 -12.53
C GLU A 704 56.45 0.73 -11.22
N SER A 705 55.67 1.82 -11.34
CA SER A 705 55.08 2.51 -10.20
C SER A 705 53.58 2.26 -10.09
N TYR A 706 53.03 2.46 -8.89
CA TYR A 706 51.59 2.57 -8.68
C TYR A 706 51.23 3.87 -7.96
N LEU A 707 49.97 4.27 -8.11
CA LEU A 707 49.44 5.49 -7.53
C LEU A 707 48.55 5.19 -6.33
N ILE A 708 48.79 5.92 -5.26
CA ILE A 708 47.86 6.08 -4.14
C ILE A 708 46.97 7.28 -4.46
N HIS A 709 45.66 7.04 -4.53
CA HIS A 709 44.67 8.06 -4.86
C HIS A 709 43.93 8.64 -3.65
N THR A 710 44.22 8.13 -2.45
CA THR A 710 43.61 8.57 -1.19
C THR A 710 43.81 10.07 -1.00
N PRO A 711 42.73 10.88 -0.96
CA PRO A 711 42.86 12.32 -0.84
C PRO A 711 43.60 12.75 0.43
N GLY A 712 44.51 13.72 0.30
CA GLY A 712 45.38 14.17 1.39
C GLY A 712 46.64 13.32 1.57
N LYS A 713 46.70 12.14 0.94
CA LYS A 713 47.83 11.20 0.97
C LYS A 713 48.23 10.70 -0.42
N LYS A 714 47.93 11.46 -1.48
CA LYS A 714 48.26 11.05 -2.85
C LYS A 714 49.76 10.91 -3.05
N ALA A 715 50.18 9.78 -3.59
CA ALA A 715 51.59 9.48 -3.81
C ALA A 715 51.80 8.52 -4.98
N GLU A 716 52.99 8.56 -5.55
CA GLU A 716 53.49 7.55 -6.48
C GLU A 716 54.52 6.69 -5.75
N VAL A 717 54.36 5.37 -5.80
CA VAL A 717 55.23 4.41 -5.11
C VAL A 717 55.87 3.48 -6.13
N ARG A 718 57.19 3.28 -6.04
CA ARG A 718 57.96 2.38 -6.90
C ARG A 718 59.12 1.72 -6.15
N GLU A 719 59.54 0.55 -6.61
CA GLU A 719 60.76 -0.11 -6.13
C GLU A 719 62.00 0.73 -6.53
N ARG A 720 62.85 1.05 -5.55
CA ARG A 720 64.18 1.62 -5.78
C ARG A 720 65.25 0.53 -5.83
N LEU A 721 65.24 -0.35 -4.83
CA LEU A 721 66.19 -1.44 -4.66
C LEU A 721 65.55 -2.56 -3.83
N THR A 722 65.71 -3.80 -4.25
CA THR A 722 65.56 -4.97 -3.37
C THR A 722 66.89 -5.71 -3.32
N THR A 723 67.32 -6.12 -2.12
CA THR A 723 68.51 -6.96 -1.90
C THR A 723 68.22 -7.99 -0.81
N VAL A 724 69.09 -8.99 -0.70
CA VAL A 724 68.95 -10.09 0.27
C VAL A 724 70.26 -10.24 1.02
N TYR A 725 70.21 -10.05 2.35
CA TYR A 725 71.31 -10.40 3.23
C TYR A 725 71.22 -11.91 3.47
N GLN A 726 72.29 -12.63 3.14
CA GLN A 726 72.36 -14.07 3.31
C GLN A 726 73.05 -14.40 4.62
N ASP A 727 72.46 -15.29 5.42
CA ASP A 727 73.08 -15.85 6.60
C ASP A 727 72.84 -17.37 6.67
N SER A 728 73.68 -18.05 7.45
CA SER A 728 73.68 -19.49 7.72
C SER A 728 72.36 -20.02 8.31
N SER A 729 71.54 -19.17 8.91
CA SER A 729 70.28 -19.57 9.56
C SER A 729 69.02 -19.10 8.82
N SER A 730 69.04 -17.89 8.26
CA SER A 730 67.88 -17.25 7.62
C SER A 730 68.36 -16.14 6.69
N ASN A 731 67.62 -15.89 5.62
CA ASN A 731 67.89 -14.75 4.74
C ASN A 731 67.06 -13.54 5.22
N LEU A 732 67.57 -12.32 5.09
CA LEU A 732 66.80 -11.10 5.32
C LEU A 732 66.60 -10.40 3.98
N ILE A 733 65.35 -10.35 3.51
CA ILE A 733 65.01 -9.52 2.36
C ILE A 733 64.83 -8.08 2.81
N TYR A 734 65.41 -7.16 2.05
CA TYR A 734 65.36 -5.73 2.29
C TYR A 734 64.98 -5.02 0.99
N THR A 735 63.92 -4.22 1.04
CA THR A 735 63.38 -3.47 -0.09
C THR A 735 63.26 -2.00 0.26
N GLU A 736 63.71 -1.15 -0.64
CA GLU A 736 63.56 0.29 -0.60
C GLU A 736 62.53 0.72 -1.64
N LEU A 737 61.53 1.47 -1.19
CA LEU A 737 60.52 2.08 -2.04
C LEU A 737 60.73 3.60 -2.06
N GLU A 738 60.69 4.19 -3.25
CA GLU A 738 60.53 5.63 -3.41
C GLU A 738 59.04 5.95 -3.37
N MET A 739 58.62 6.74 -2.40
CA MET A 739 57.25 7.25 -2.26
C MET A 739 57.24 8.76 -2.50
N ALA A 740 56.87 9.18 -3.70
CA ALA A 740 56.85 10.58 -4.12
C ALA A 740 55.46 11.20 -3.92
N SER A 741 55.38 12.30 -3.17
CA SER A 741 54.11 12.99 -2.90
C SER A 741 53.52 13.61 -4.17
N GLN A 742 52.26 13.30 -4.48
CA GLN A 742 51.49 13.94 -5.55
C GLN A 742 50.49 14.97 -5.01
N GLU A 743 50.61 15.37 -3.75
CA GLU A 743 49.79 16.42 -3.17
C GLU A 743 50.24 17.82 -3.59
N THR A 744 49.30 18.77 -3.62
CA THR A 744 49.60 20.17 -3.96
C THR A 744 50.09 21.00 -2.77
N ARG A 745 50.09 20.42 -1.57
CA ARG A 745 50.49 21.02 -0.30
C ARG A 745 51.30 20.02 0.52
N GLN A 746 52.05 20.49 1.50
CA GLN A 746 52.72 19.62 2.47
C GLN A 746 51.69 18.78 3.23
N SER A 747 51.86 17.46 3.22
CA SER A 747 50.99 16.50 3.92
C SER A 747 51.78 15.31 4.44
N LYS A 748 51.19 14.60 5.41
CA LYS A 748 51.73 13.31 5.84
C LYS A 748 51.43 12.26 4.77
N GLN A 749 52.41 11.40 4.48
CA GLN A 749 52.22 10.27 3.57
C GLN A 749 51.31 9.19 4.20
N ALA A 750 50.77 8.30 3.37
CA ALA A 750 50.07 7.11 3.87
C ALA A 750 51.07 6.17 4.56
N GLN A 751 50.74 5.73 5.77
CA GLN A 751 51.49 4.66 6.41
C GLN A 751 51.30 3.39 5.59
N LEU A 752 52.39 2.77 5.17
CA LEU A 752 52.31 1.53 4.41
C LEU A 752 52.34 0.33 5.36
N VAL A 753 51.64 -0.73 4.97
CA VAL A 753 51.70 -2.07 5.56
C VAL A 753 52.06 -3.03 4.43
N ALA A 754 52.94 -4.00 4.69
CA ALA A 754 53.39 -4.90 3.64
C ALA A 754 53.67 -6.34 4.09
N TYR A 755 53.55 -7.24 3.12
CA TYR A 755 53.87 -8.66 3.23
C TYR A 755 54.66 -9.10 2.01
N TYR A 756 55.67 -9.93 2.19
CA TYR A 756 56.32 -10.63 1.09
C TYR A 756 55.56 -11.92 0.79
N LYS A 757 55.20 -12.14 -0.48
CA LYS A 757 54.46 -13.32 -0.94
C LYS A 757 55.31 -14.18 -1.87
N THR A 758 55.33 -15.49 -1.65
CA THR A 758 55.95 -16.48 -2.54
C THR A 758 55.01 -16.97 -3.65
N PRO A 759 55.55 -17.57 -4.72
CA PRO A 759 54.73 -18.28 -5.73
C PRO A 759 53.81 -19.36 -5.14
N GLU A 760 54.23 -19.99 -4.04
CA GLU A 760 53.49 -21.02 -3.31
C GLU A 760 52.36 -20.46 -2.42
N ASN A 761 52.12 -19.14 -2.44
CA ASN A 761 51.18 -18.41 -1.58
C ASN A 761 51.53 -18.45 -0.07
N GLU A 762 52.82 -18.47 0.26
CA GLU A 762 53.27 -18.21 1.63
C GLU A 762 53.42 -16.69 1.83
N PHE A 763 53.10 -16.19 3.02
CA PHE A 763 53.12 -14.77 3.34
C PHE A 763 54.05 -14.51 4.53
N PHE A 764 54.93 -13.53 4.38
CA PHE A 764 55.87 -13.10 5.42
C PHE A 764 55.61 -11.63 5.75
N GLU A 765 55.19 -11.35 6.98
CA GLU A 765 54.96 -10.00 7.45
C GLU A 765 56.25 -9.18 7.37
N ALA A 766 56.13 -7.95 6.83
CA ALA A 766 57.27 -7.06 6.69
C ALA A 766 57.23 -5.95 7.74
N LYS A 767 58.41 -5.64 8.27
CA LYS A 767 58.63 -4.42 9.06
C LYS A 767 58.89 -3.27 8.11
N ILE A 768 58.40 -2.08 8.47
CA ILE A 768 58.48 -0.89 7.64
C ILE A 768 59.03 0.28 8.46
N SER A 769 59.95 1.06 7.87
CA SER A 769 60.40 2.35 8.39
C SER A 769 60.17 3.44 7.35
N GLN A 770 59.51 4.53 7.77
CA GLN A 770 59.11 5.69 6.98
C GLN A 770 59.33 6.96 7.80
N SER A 771 59.54 8.12 7.15
CA SER A 771 59.57 9.38 7.90
C SER A 771 58.16 9.74 8.38
N SER A 772 58.05 10.22 9.63
CA SER A 772 56.82 10.78 10.20
C SER A 772 56.58 12.24 9.81
N ASP A 773 57.55 12.88 9.15
CA ASP A 773 57.50 14.28 8.76
C ASP A 773 56.49 14.52 7.62
N LYS A 774 56.07 15.78 7.46
CA LYS A 774 55.22 16.18 6.34
C LYS A 774 56.08 16.32 5.08
N THR A 775 55.71 15.59 4.04
CA THR A 775 56.39 15.63 2.75
C THR A 775 55.85 16.77 1.90
N SER A 776 56.76 17.54 1.30
CA SER A 776 56.44 18.62 0.36
C SER A 776 55.84 18.11 -0.96
N PRO A 777 55.16 18.95 -1.76
CA PRO A 777 54.73 18.58 -3.11
C PRO A 777 55.90 18.07 -3.95
N ASN A 778 55.77 16.90 -4.57
CA ASN A 778 56.85 16.17 -5.26
C ASN A 778 58.05 15.77 -4.38
N GLY A 779 57.97 15.98 -3.07
CA GLY A 779 58.97 15.48 -2.12
C GLY A 779 58.99 13.96 -2.10
N LYS A 780 60.18 13.38 -1.92
CA LYS A 780 60.37 11.93 -1.96
C LYS A 780 60.62 11.41 -0.55
N ASN A 781 59.90 10.36 -0.18
CA ASN A 781 60.14 9.60 1.05
C ASN A 781 60.81 8.28 0.68
N LEU A 782 61.89 7.93 1.39
CA LEU A 782 62.46 6.60 1.32
C LEU A 782 61.77 5.72 2.35
N VAL A 783 61.00 4.76 1.86
CA VAL A 783 60.35 3.74 2.67
C VAL A 783 61.19 2.48 2.63
N THR A 784 61.60 1.96 3.78
CA THR A 784 62.35 0.71 3.87
C THR A 784 61.45 -0.39 4.40
N VAL A 785 61.50 -1.58 3.78
CA VAL A 785 60.60 -2.70 4.03
C VAL A 785 61.42 -3.99 4.12
N TRP A 786 61.31 -4.75 5.20
CA TRP A 786 62.15 -5.95 5.37
C TRP A 786 61.46 -7.08 6.13
N SER A 787 61.89 -8.31 5.86
CA SER A 787 61.43 -9.50 6.58
C SER A 787 62.49 -10.59 6.63
N LYS A 788 62.46 -11.42 7.69
CA LYS A 788 63.31 -12.61 7.80
C LYS A 788 62.63 -13.78 7.10
N LEU A 789 63.33 -14.41 6.18
CA LEU A 789 62.88 -15.51 5.35
C LEU A 789 63.67 -16.79 5.68
N PRO A 790 63.01 -17.96 5.73
CA PRO A 790 63.69 -19.26 5.74
C PRO A 790 64.62 -19.43 4.52
N GLN A 791 65.70 -20.21 4.69
CA GLN A 791 66.68 -20.42 3.61
C GLN A 791 66.11 -21.11 2.35
N ASN A 792 65.02 -21.86 2.49
CA ASN A 792 64.36 -22.55 1.38
C ASN A 792 63.47 -21.64 0.52
N VAL A 793 63.24 -20.39 0.92
CA VAL A 793 62.42 -19.45 0.15
C VAL A 793 63.23 -18.90 -1.04
N VAL A 794 62.69 -19.07 -2.24
CA VAL A 794 63.26 -18.51 -3.47
C VAL A 794 62.93 -17.01 -3.54
N THR A 795 63.94 -16.17 -3.41
CA THR A 795 63.74 -14.72 -3.29
C THR A 795 63.50 -14.01 -4.63
N SER A 796 63.89 -14.61 -5.76
CA SER A 796 63.80 -14.00 -7.09
C SER A 796 62.37 -13.86 -7.64
N GLU A 797 61.40 -14.57 -7.06
CA GLU A 797 60.00 -14.58 -7.51
C GLU A 797 59.04 -13.98 -6.46
N LEU A 798 59.59 -13.26 -5.47
CA LEU A 798 58.79 -12.62 -4.44
C LEU A 798 58.01 -11.42 -4.97
N VAL A 799 56.77 -11.30 -4.49
CA VAL A 799 55.91 -10.14 -4.72
C VAL A 799 55.69 -9.43 -3.39
N LEU A 800 55.92 -8.13 -3.34
CA LEU A 800 55.60 -7.30 -2.19
C LEU A 800 54.15 -6.88 -2.25
N TYR A 801 53.32 -7.42 -1.37
CA TYR A 801 51.96 -6.94 -1.17
C TYR A 801 52.03 -5.70 -0.29
N VAL A 802 51.71 -4.53 -0.83
CA VAL A 802 51.81 -3.25 -0.14
C VAL A 802 50.48 -2.51 -0.21
N GLY A 803 50.00 -2.03 0.93
CA GLY A 803 48.73 -1.31 1.07
C GLY A 803 48.83 -0.18 2.09
N GLU A 804 47.78 0.61 2.19
CA GLU A 804 47.67 1.71 3.13
C GLU A 804 47.10 1.22 4.46
N GLY A 805 47.79 1.52 5.57
CA GLY A 805 47.41 1.10 6.91
C GLY A 805 46.13 1.77 7.41
N VAL A 806 45.27 0.98 8.05
CA VAL A 806 44.05 1.45 8.72
C VAL A 806 43.91 0.85 10.11
N ALA A 807 43.30 1.58 11.03
CA ALA A 807 42.91 1.09 12.35
C ALA A 807 41.73 1.89 12.89
N ASN A 808 40.88 1.25 13.70
CA ASN A 808 39.75 1.90 14.37
C ASN A 808 38.83 2.70 13.41
N GLY A 809 38.60 2.18 12.20
CA GLY A 809 37.76 2.83 11.18
C GLY A 809 38.37 4.06 10.50
N LYS A 810 39.67 4.31 10.65
CA LYS A 810 40.39 5.45 10.05
C LYS A 810 41.72 5.01 9.46
N MET A 811 42.31 5.89 8.64
CA MET A 811 43.70 5.73 8.19
C MET A 811 44.63 5.82 9.39
N THR A 812 45.64 4.96 9.48
CA THR A 812 46.64 5.06 10.57
C THR A 812 47.58 6.24 10.36
N GLU A 813 48.06 6.81 11.47
CA GLU A 813 49.14 7.78 11.47
C GLU A 813 50.50 7.08 11.46
N LEU A 814 51.50 7.69 10.82
CA LEU A 814 52.85 7.12 10.68
C LEU A 814 53.44 6.74 12.05
N GLY A 815 53.72 5.44 12.24
CA GLY A 815 54.26 4.88 13.48
C GLY A 815 53.24 4.21 14.40
N GLU A 816 51.94 4.34 14.12
CA GLU A 816 50.89 3.60 14.84
C GLU A 816 50.77 2.16 14.34
N GLU A 817 50.31 1.26 15.22
CA GLU A 817 50.03 -0.12 14.83
C GLU A 817 48.76 -0.19 13.97
N SER A 818 48.85 -0.86 12.83
CA SER A 818 47.74 -0.99 11.89
C SER A 818 46.99 -2.29 12.10
N THR A 819 45.66 -2.20 12.14
CA THR A 819 44.77 -3.37 12.25
C THR A 819 44.14 -3.72 10.90
N GLY A 820 44.77 -3.36 9.78
CA GLY A 820 44.31 -3.73 8.45
C GLY A 820 44.97 -2.94 7.34
N SER A 821 44.76 -3.34 6.10
CA SER A 821 45.24 -2.58 4.94
C SER A 821 44.14 -2.38 3.90
N ILE A 822 44.15 -1.22 3.24
CA ILE A 822 43.30 -0.93 2.08
C ILE A 822 44.15 -0.64 0.86
N ASN A 823 43.54 -0.71 -0.34
CA ASN A 823 44.19 -0.45 -1.62
C ASN A 823 45.48 -1.27 -1.85
N THR A 824 45.50 -2.50 -1.35
CA THR A 824 46.68 -3.36 -1.42
C THR A 824 46.93 -3.79 -2.88
N VAL A 825 48.18 -3.64 -3.29
CA VAL A 825 48.70 -4.04 -4.61
C VAL A 825 49.84 -5.04 -4.45
N GLY A 826 49.99 -5.94 -5.41
CA GLY A 826 51.16 -6.82 -5.50
C GLY A 826 52.21 -6.18 -6.39
N LEU A 827 53.30 -5.69 -5.81
CA LEU A 827 54.45 -5.15 -6.52
C LEU A 827 55.48 -6.26 -6.73
N ALA A 828 55.68 -6.68 -7.98
CA ALA A 828 56.77 -7.60 -8.31
C ALA A 828 58.12 -6.93 -8.04
N LEU A 829 59.04 -7.65 -7.42
CA LEU A 829 60.35 -7.12 -7.04
C LEU A 829 61.43 -7.55 -8.03
N SER A 830 62.54 -6.81 -8.07
CA SER A 830 63.77 -7.18 -8.80
C SER A 830 64.96 -7.27 -7.85
N PRO A 831 65.04 -8.33 -7.01
CA PRO A 831 66.16 -8.51 -6.09
C PRO A 831 67.49 -8.51 -6.83
N ARG A 832 68.41 -7.66 -6.39
CA ARG A 832 69.77 -7.56 -6.92
C ARG A 832 70.75 -8.16 -5.91
N VAL A 833 71.68 -8.96 -6.42
CA VAL A 833 72.83 -9.39 -5.63
C VAL A 833 73.82 -8.23 -5.58
N THR A 834 74.07 -7.72 -4.38
CA THR A 834 75.11 -6.70 -4.18
C THR A 834 76.48 -7.31 -4.48
N GLN A 835 77.12 -6.86 -5.56
CA GLN A 835 78.49 -7.25 -5.88
C GLN A 835 79.46 -6.31 -5.15
N PRO A 836 80.42 -6.82 -4.36
CA PRO A 836 81.39 -5.99 -3.68
C PRO A 836 82.21 -5.16 -4.67
N ALA A 837 82.32 -3.85 -4.41
CA ALA A 837 83.16 -2.97 -5.20
C ALA A 837 84.63 -3.40 -5.11
N THR A 838 85.33 -3.36 -6.25
CA THR A 838 86.76 -3.71 -6.35
C THR A 838 87.69 -2.66 -5.76
N ASN A 839 87.17 -1.49 -5.42
CA ASN A 839 87.83 -0.42 -4.69
C ASN A 839 86.80 0.34 -3.84
N LEU A 840 87.27 1.18 -2.93
CA LEU A 840 86.42 1.92 -1.99
C LEU A 840 86.16 3.38 -2.43
N GLN A 841 86.34 3.70 -3.72
CA GLN A 841 86.05 5.03 -4.26
C GLN A 841 84.56 5.24 -4.57
N ASN A 842 83.77 4.18 -4.65
CA ASN A 842 82.33 4.26 -4.92
C ASN A 842 81.56 3.27 -4.06
N VAL A 843 81.31 3.64 -2.80
CA VAL A 843 80.62 2.81 -1.81
C VAL A 843 79.24 3.41 -1.54
N GLU A 844 78.20 2.73 -2.02
CA GLU A 844 76.82 3.17 -1.90
C GLU A 844 76.14 2.51 -0.68
N LEU A 845 75.64 3.33 0.26
CA LEU A 845 74.69 2.93 1.30
C LEU A 845 73.56 3.97 1.31
N PHE A 846 72.65 3.85 0.35
CA PHE A 846 71.63 4.87 0.11
C PHE A 846 70.84 5.25 1.38
N PRO A 847 70.58 6.55 1.66
CA PRO A 847 70.86 7.72 0.82
C PRO A 847 72.28 8.27 0.94
N TYR A 848 73.19 7.60 1.65
CA TYR A 848 74.59 8.00 1.77
C TYR A 848 75.47 7.45 0.64
N HIS A 849 76.46 8.26 0.27
CA HIS A 849 77.51 7.87 -0.66
C HIS A 849 78.86 8.17 -0.03
N LEU A 850 79.67 7.12 0.12
CA LEU A 850 81.00 7.15 0.71
C LEU A 850 82.05 6.92 -0.38
N THR A 851 83.06 7.79 -0.40
CA THR A 851 84.25 7.66 -1.24
C THR A 851 85.47 7.70 -0.32
N ILE A 852 86.22 6.62 -0.20
CA ILE A 852 87.55 6.65 0.43
C ILE A 852 88.55 7.08 -0.65
N THR A 853 89.03 8.31 -0.54
CA THR A 853 89.94 8.91 -1.53
C THR A 853 91.36 8.39 -1.37
N ARG A 854 91.81 8.21 -0.13
CA ARG A 854 93.17 7.79 0.22
C ARG A 854 93.17 7.08 1.58
N GLY A 855 94.05 6.10 1.75
CA GLY A 855 94.39 5.54 3.05
C GLY A 855 95.91 5.50 3.19
N GLU A 856 96.41 5.86 4.37
CA GLU A 856 97.82 5.82 4.70
C GLU A 856 98.00 5.26 6.11
N GLY A 857 98.89 4.27 6.25
CA GLY A 857 99.28 3.75 7.54
C GLY A 857 100.69 4.23 7.92
N THR A 858 100.95 4.40 9.22
CA THR A 858 102.29 4.63 9.75
C THR A 858 102.62 3.60 10.83
N LEU A 859 103.74 2.90 10.65
CA LEU A 859 104.30 1.97 11.62
C LEU A 859 105.69 2.46 12.03
N SER A 860 105.86 2.89 13.28
CA SER A 860 107.17 3.28 13.80
C SER A 860 107.98 2.05 14.22
N ALA A 861 109.29 2.07 13.96
CA ALA A 861 110.20 0.98 14.29
C ALA A 861 110.12 0.59 15.77
N GLY A 862 110.08 -0.72 16.03
CA GLY A 862 110.02 -1.29 17.38
C GLY A 862 108.67 -1.10 18.11
N LYS A 863 107.65 -0.54 17.46
CA LYS A 863 106.29 -0.43 18.03
C LYS A 863 105.36 -1.51 17.49
N ASP A 864 104.44 -1.90 18.35
CA ASP A 864 103.37 -2.88 18.07
C ASP A 864 102.05 -2.20 17.67
N MET A 865 102.09 -0.90 17.30
CA MET A 865 100.92 -0.10 16.93
C MET A 865 101.07 0.45 15.51
N LEU A 866 100.11 0.14 14.65
CA LEU A 866 99.97 0.67 13.30
C LEU A 866 98.82 1.68 13.28
N ASN A 867 99.14 2.96 13.06
CA ASN A 867 98.13 4.01 12.93
C ASN A 867 97.70 4.11 11.47
N THR A 868 96.43 3.83 11.18
CA THR A 868 95.85 3.93 9.84
C THR A 868 94.92 5.14 9.77
N VAL A 869 95.18 6.05 8.84
CA VAL A 869 94.34 7.21 8.56
C VAL A 869 93.70 7.04 7.18
N ILE A 870 92.37 7.10 7.13
CA ILE A 870 91.62 7.15 5.87
C ILE A 870 91.10 8.54 5.63
N HIS A 871 91.21 9.00 4.39
CA HIS A 871 90.59 10.21 3.88
C HIS A 871 89.34 9.85 3.09
N TYR A 872 88.23 10.52 3.37
CA TYR A 872 86.96 10.21 2.75
C TYR A 872 86.13 11.45 2.40
N ASN A 873 85.24 11.26 1.43
CA ASN A 873 84.11 12.13 1.17
C ASN A 873 82.84 11.36 1.54
N LEU A 874 81.98 11.97 2.35
CA LEU A 874 80.66 11.44 2.68
C LEU A 874 79.61 12.45 2.28
N SER A 875 78.65 12.03 1.46
CA SER A 875 77.50 12.83 1.06
C SER A 875 76.20 12.09 1.38
N ARG A 876 75.12 12.83 1.59
CA ARG A 876 73.75 12.30 1.76
C ARG A 876 72.87 12.92 0.68
N ASN A 877 72.09 12.09 -0.01
CA ASN A 877 71.07 12.59 -0.92
C ASN A 877 69.94 13.26 -0.12
N GLY A 878 69.85 14.59 -0.23
CA GLY A 878 68.87 15.41 0.47
C GLY A 878 67.47 15.41 -0.16
N ASP A 879 67.32 14.85 -1.36
CA ASP A 879 66.03 14.78 -2.05
C ASP A 879 65.05 13.82 -1.37
N TYR A 880 65.56 12.95 -0.47
CA TYR A 880 64.80 11.94 0.24
C TYR A 880 64.69 12.26 1.74
N GLU A 881 63.44 12.39 2.18
CA GLU A 881 63.06 12.26 3.58
C GLU A 881 63.14 10.78 3.96
N ILE A 882 63.76 10.46 5.11
CA ILE A 882 63.93 9.07 5.56
C ILE A 882 63.44 8.93 7.00
N GLY A 883 62.97 7.73 7.36
CA GLY A 883 62.70 7.37 8.75
C GLY A 883 63.98 7.04 9.53
N SER A 884 63.84 6.20 10.56
CA SER A 884 65.00 5.65 11.27
C SER A 884 65.94 4.91 10.31
N TYR A 885 67.23 5.23 10.38
CA TYR A 885 68.27 4.64 9.54
C TYR A 885 69.09 3.63 10.36
N ASP A 886 68.72 2.35 10.25
CA ASP A 886 69.27 1.27 11.08
C ASP A 886 70.52 0.59 10.48
N HIS A 887 70.96 1.04 9.30
CA HIS A 887 72.18 0.52 8.66
C HIS A 887 73.43 1.00 9.38
N LYS A 888 74.37 0.07 9.59
CA LYS A 888 75.67 0.35 10.19
C LYS A 888 76.78 0.03 9.20
N LEU A 889 77.73 0.94 9.06
CA LEU A 889 78.93 0.67 8.27
C LEU A 889 79.93 -0.07 9.14
N ILE A 890 80.25 -1.31 8.79
CA ILE A 890 81.30 -2.09 9.45
C ILE A 890 82.58 -1.97 8.63
N MET A 891 83.61 -1.42 9.25
CA MET A 891 84.94 -1.37 8.69
C MET A 891 85.78 -2.49 9.29
N GLU A 892 86.15 -3.46 8.46
CA GLU A 892 87.07 -4.52 8.83
C GLU A 892 88.46 -4.15 8.31
N LEU A 893 89.42 -4.00 9.22
CA LEU A 893 90.82 -3.75 8.90
C LEU A 893 91.60 -5.05 9.10
N ILE A 894 92.21 -5.54 8.03
CA ILE A 894 93.11 -6.70 8.06
C ILE A 894 94.53 -6.16 7.97
N ASP A 895 95.28 -6.37 9.05
CA ASP A 895 96.65 -5.93 9.15
C ASP A 895 97.60 -6.80 8.30
N PRO A 896 98.89 -6.42 8.17
CA PRO A 896 99.85 -7.18 7.38
C PRO A 896 100.14 -8.60 7.89
N THR A 897 99.82 -8.89 9.16
CA THR A 897 99.95 -10.23 9.76
C THR A 897 98.73 -11.11 9.46
N GLY A 898 97.68 -10.53 8.88
CA GLY A 898 96.41 -11.19 8.59
C GLY A 898 95.41 -11.11 9.75
N GLN A 899 95.71 -10.38 10.82
CA GLN A 899 94.79 -10.19 11.94
C GLN A 899 93.72 -9.15 11.56
N SER A 900 92.46 -9.51 11.78
CA SER A 900 91.31 -8.66 11.49
C SER A 900 90.85 -7.89 12.74
N THR A 901 90.55 -6.60 12.58
CA THR A 901 89.92 -5.74 13.59
C THR A 901 88.71 -5.05 12.99
N GLU A 902 87.54 -5.21 13.62
CA GLU A 902 86.30 -4.57 13.16
C GLU A 902 86.01 -3.27 13.93
N LYS A 903 85.50 -2.28 13.21
CA LYS A 903 84.94 -1.06 13.78
C LYS A 903 83.57 -0.76 13.19
N ILE A 904 82.59 -0.60 14.07
CA ILE A 904 81.26 -0.11 13.71
C ILE A 904 81.34 1.42 13.59
N LEU A 905 80.93 1.95 12.44
CA LEU A 905 80.92 3.36 12.11
C LEU A 905 79.50 3.81 11.80
N THR A 906 79.03 4.81 12.53
CA THR A 906 77.74 5.44 12.32
C THR A 906 77.89 6.62 11.36
N LEU A 907 77.21 6.56 10.21
CA LEU A 907 77.23 7.62 9.21
C LEU A 907 76.50 8.87 9.73
N GLY A 908 77.11 10.03 9.57
CA GLY A 908 76.60 11.32 10.08
C GLY A 908 77.14 11.70 11.46
N THR A 909 77.62 10.75 12.26
CA THR A 909 78.20 11.01 13.60
C THR A 909 79.68 10.64 13.67
N ASP A 910 80.02 9.35 13.55
CA ASP A 910 81.42 8.87 13.57
C ASP A 910 82.13 9.29 12.28
N LEU A 911 81.46 9.11 11.14
CA LEU A 911 81.86 9.69 9.86
C LEU A 911 80.96 10.89 9.57
N THR A 912 81.53 12.10 9.62
CA THR A 912 80.77 13.34 9.39
C THR A 912 80.63 13.65 7.90
N ILE A 913 79.49 14.21 7.50
CA ILE A 913 79.22 14.61 6.11
C ILE A 913 80.21 15.71 5.69
N GLY A 914 80.75 15.60 4.48
CA GLY A 914 81.64 16.58 3.88
C GLY A 914 82.75 15.95 3.04
N ASN A 915 83.55 16.82 2.42
CA ASN A 915 84.66 16.43 1.56
C ASN A 915 85.99 16.46 2.33
N ASN A 916 86.90 15.54 1.98
CA ASN A 916 88.26 15.42 2.48
C ASN A 916 88.34 15.34 4.03
N LYS A 917 87.41 14.62 4.63
CA LYS A 917 87.44 14.29 6.06
C LYS A 917 88.43 13.17 6.30
N SER A 918 88.91 13.03 7.53
CA SER A 918 89.84 11.97 7.92
C SER A 918 89.31 11.18 9.11
N TYR A 919 89.54 9.88 9.12
CA TYR A 919 89.26 8.99 10.25
C TYR A 919 90.52 8.17 10.57
N SER A 920 90.93 8.14 11.84
CA SER A 920 92.16 7.49 12.30
C SER A 920 91.82 6.31 13.19
N ILE A 921 92.53 5.19 12.98
CA ILE A 921 92.33 3.92 13.68
C ILE A 921 93.70 3.37 14.04
N ASN A 922 93.87 2.99 15.30
CA ASN A 922 95.08 2.31 15.77
C ASN A 922 94.85 0.80 15.81
N LEU A 923 95.68 0.05 15.11
CA LEU A 923 95.74 -1.41 15.14
C LEU A 923 96.89 -1.81 16.05
N ASN A 924 96.68 -2.76 16.95
CA ASN A 924 97.72 -3.28 17.84
C ASN A 924 97.94 -4.77 17.55
N SER A 925 99.16 -5.15 17.17
CA SER A 925 99.56 -6.54 16.92
C SER A 925 101.08 -6.70 17.11
N ASN A 926 101.65 -7.87 16.82
CA ASN A 926 103.09 -8.13 16.93
C ASN A 926 103.89 -7.50 15.76
N PHE A 927 103.70 -6.20 15.51
CA PHE A 927 104.33 -5.46 14.41
C PHE A 927 105.81 -5.17 14.63
N SER A 928 106.33 -5.31 15.85
CA SER A 928 107.75 -5.11 16.19
C SER A 928 108.74 -5.94 15.36
N LYS A 929 108.30 -7.04 14.72
CA LYS A 929 109.11 -7.90 13.84
C LYS A 929 109.06 -7.52 12.36
N ILE A 930 108.22 -6.56 11.98
CA ILE A 930 108.08 -6.07 10.61
C ILE A 930 109.15 -5.01 10.35
N VAL A 931 109.95 -5.19 9.30
CA VAL A 931 111.11 -4.36 8.96
C VAL A 931 111.04 -3.76 7.54
N SER A 932 109.89 -3.89 6.87
CA SER A 932 109.66 -3.37 5.52
C SER A 932 108.20 -2.90 5.37
N GLY A 933 107.93 -2.09 4.35
CA GLY A 933 106.56 -1.65 4.03
C GLY A 933 105.62 -2.81 3.65
N GLY A 934 104.32 -2.56 3.73
CA GLY A 934 103.25 -3.50 3.36
C GLY A 934 101.92 -2.76 3.18
N ALA A 935 100.81 -3.48 3.29
CA ALA A 935 99.48 -2.88 3.13
C ALA A 935 98.49 -3.35 4.21
N VAL A 936 97.57 -2.45 4.56
CA VAL A 936 96.36 -2.76 5.34
C VAL A 936 95.22 -2.94 4.37
N ARG A 937 94.49 -4.05 4.46
CA ARG A 937 93.27 -4.26 3.67
C ARG A 937 92.07 -3.78 4.45
N ILE A 938 91.26 -2.95 3.84
CA ILE A 938 90.00 -2.47 4.40
C ILE A 938 88.88 -3.14 3.63
N ASN A 939 88.01 -3.87 4.34
CA ASN A 939 86.73 -4.32 3.83
C ASN A 939 85.63 -3.47 4.46
N LEU A 940 84.68 -3.03 3.65
CA LEU A 940 83.48 -2.37 4.13
C LEU A 940 82.28 -3.30 3.98
N TYR A 941 81.50 -3.41 5.04
CA TYR A 941 80.23 -4.12 5.04
C TYR A 941 79.11 -3.19 5.47
N ASP A 942 77.94 -3.37 4.87
CA ASP A 942 76.69 -2.87 5.44
C ASP A 942 76.12 -3.93 6.37
N GLU A 943 75.88 -3.57 7.61
CA GLU A 943 75.18 -4.39 8.59
C GLU A 943 73.77 -3.84 8.83
N PHE A 944 72.76 -4.65 8.53
CA PHE A 944 71.36 -4.34 8.77
C PHE A 944 70.71 -5.47 9.57
N GLN A 945 70.09 -5.13 10.70
CA GLN A 945 69.42 -6.09 11.62
C GLN A 945 70.31 -7.30 12.01
N GLY A 946 71.63 -7.09 12.09
CA GLY A 946 72.62 -8.10 12.47
C GLY A 946 73.11 -9.00 11.32
N GLN A 947 72.67 -8.76 10.08
CA GLN A 947 73.17 -9.46 8.89
C GLN A 947 74.01 -8.52 8.03
N ARG A 948 75.01 -9.07 7.32
CA ARG A 948 76.04 -8.27 6.63
C ARG A 948 76.09 -8.55 5.14
N ILE A 949 76.29 -7.50 4.35
CA ILE A 949 76.65 -7.58 2.94
C ILE A 949 77.96 -6.83 2.74
N MET A 950 78.92 -7.44 2.03
CA MET A 950 80.17 -6.77 1.69
C MET A 950 79.92 -5.73 0.58
N LEU A 951 80.29 -4.49 0.86
CA LEU A 951 80.14 -3.37 -0.04
C LEU A 951 81.36 -3.17 -0.94
N GLY A 952 82.55 -3.50 -0.44
CA GLY A 952 83.78 -3.43 -1.21
C GLY A 952 85.04 -3.70 -0.39
N SER A 953 86.17 -3.83 -1.07
CA SER A 953 87.47 -4.07 -0.44
C SER A 953 88.58 -3.30 -1.15
N GLN A 954 89.54 -2.76 -0.40
CA GLN A 954 90.74 -2.14 -0.96
C GLN A 954 91.94 -2.24 0.00
N SER A 955 93.13 -2.45 -0.57
CA SER A 955 94.38 -2.40 0.18
C SER A 955 95.04 -1.03 0.07
N TYR A 956 95.49 -0.50 1.20
CA TYR A 956 96.20 0.77 1.31
C TYR A 956 97.62 0.53 1.84
N PRO A 957 98.65 1.14 1.24
CA PRO A 957 100.01 0.99 1.72
C PRO A 957 100.20 1.67 3.09
N TYR A 958 101.11 1.13 3.90
CA TYR A 958 101.63 1.83 5.07
C TYR A 958 103.13 2.10 4.93
N THR A 959 103.58 3.18 5.54
CA THR A 959 104.98 3.58 5.61
C THR A 959 105.60 3.09 6.91
N TYR A 960 106.77 2.47 6.81
CA TYR A 960 107.59 2.12 7.98
C TYR A 960 108.52 3.30 8.30
N GLU A 961 108.42 3.85 9.50
CA GLU A 961 109.27 4.92 9.99
C GLU A 961 110.39 4.34 10.85
N GLU A 962 111.61 4.33 10.30
CA GLU A 962 112.81 3.96 11.06
C GLU A 962 113.07 4.97 12.19
N ASP A 963 113.47 4.45 13.35
CA ASP A 963 113.84 5.26 14.50
C ASP A 963 115.11 6.06 14.17
N GLN A 964 114.99 7.38 14.01
CA GLN A 964 116.11 8.26 13.66
C GLN A 964 117.18 8.37 14.77
N ALA A 965 116.98 7.75 15.93
CA ALA A 965 118.00 7.63 16.98
C ALA A 965 119.18 6.70 16.62
N LYS A 966 119.19 6.04 15.45
CA LYS A 966 120.25 5.10 15.01
C LYS A 966 120.93 5.42 13.67
N LYS A 967 120.88 6.66 13.16
CA LYS A 967 121.84 7.08 12.11
C LYS A 967 123.17 7.48 12.77
N THR A 968 124.04 6.49 13.02
CA THR A 968 125.47 6.76 13.16
C THR A 968 126.05 7.06 11.78
N ASP A 969 126.67 8.22 11.64
CA ASP A 969 127.54 8.60 10.52
C ASP A 969 128.59 7.50 10.26
N SER A 970 128.73 7.11 9.00
CA SER A 970 129.97 6.51 8.49
C SER A 970 130.14 6.89 7.02
N ASP A 971 130.93 7.94 6.79
CA ASP A 971 131.98 7.92 5.76
C ASP A 971 133.23 7.24 6.37
#